data_AF-A0A4Q7ARI4-F1
#
_entry.id   AF-A0A4Q7ARI4-F1
#
_cell.length_a   1.000
_cell.length_b   1.000
_cell.length_c   1.000
_cell.angle_alpha   90.00
_cell.angle_beta   90.00
_cell.angle_gamma   90.00
#
_symmetry.space_group_name_H-M   'P 1'
#
loop_
_entity.id
_entity.type
_entity.pdbx_description
1 polymer ?
#
loop_
_entity_poly.entity_id
_entity_poly.type
_entity_poly.pdbx_seq_one_letter_code
_entity_poly.pdbx_strand_id
1 'polypeptide(L)'
;MPIETKDLVIYKPERLTDNEDGGGKYSGQTIEDGLSNNLFDDISELNRTTGDVSMRKIFPAVTTADTDKLMGATVFISELPKDPNVSALLFSTESWTDERKAAQNRVENYLAKGGQSAGTPLDTHYQGMKILQVAMFPQETESAVGDSIVLVSNEGKALQHEQYVRITKVETRTAILVSEQKNIEYKIATYTISDALDQDFVGLSAKQWYNGEKSTTIIRDTLVADTGTYYSSTGLTVDANVGEYTVNAEGIYAQLIPSAQTESQIVDVNAAGESVVLVPGNNGTINANFAVTVGTSQNLYIGLSVMPSSVSFTLFGQSISDQGGLLKNTLGTQVGTIDYQRGLIQWTDSAGSGSTTLNITFTPAASPNQYYQSTAIPVTQNSQSTNWTGVLVPIPAPGSLSISYMAQGKFYELKDDGSGQLKGTSSSFGSGRINYETGSWTLTAGALPDVNSSILLLWGTPIVTFVRSNLSVEKACFDFQLSEGVATGVTVKWLLEGVEKTAVSNAQGKFTGDAAGSINYATGKGKLIPNKLPQKSTLFNVTYNFGTSLEQTKSDITPDSNQKLLFTIGTGSAIQPSSIELSIPLTDSTGTITRNLTLTDIPLNAISGNLVNSAGEVQGTINYSTGSVEITPASIYKEFKQTFTPMTVYGSA
;
A
#
# COMPACT_ATOMS: atom_id res chain seq x y z
N MET A 1 12.22 -72.96 -8.30
CA MET A 1 13.61 -72.51 -8.59
C MET A 1 13.69 -71.02 -8.34
N PRO A 2 14.81 -70.45 -7.87
CA PRO A 2 14.88 -69.01 -7.63
C PRO A 2 14.60 -68.24 -8.93
N ILE A 3 13.76 -67.21 -8.85
CA ILE A 3 13.56 -66.26 -9.95
C ILE A 3 14.88 -65.52 -10.16
N GLU A 4 15.46 -65.64 -11.36
CA GLU A 4 16.71 -64.99 -11.73
C GLU A 4 16.44 -63.72 -12.55
N THR A 5 17.44 -62.84 -12.69
CA THR A 5 17.32 -61.59 -13.46
C THR A 5 16.85 -61.82 -14.91
N LYS A 6 17.24 -62.95 -15.51
CA LYS A 6 16.82 -63.35 -16.87
C LYS A 6 15.32 -63.62 -16.99
N ASP A 7 14.65 -63.90 -15.87
CA ASP A 7 13.23 -64.20 -15.82
C ASP A 7 12.38 -62.91 -15.68
N LEU A 8 13.03 -61.75 -15.50
CA LEU A 8 12.37 -60.44 -15.48
C LEU A 8 12.40 -59.84 -16.89
N VAL A 9 11.22 -59.64 -17.48
CA VAL A 9 11.11 -59.21 -18.88
C VAL A 9 10.13 -58.05 -19.00
N ILE A 10 10.42 -57.11 -19.89
CA ILE A 10 9.50 -56.03 -20.24
C ILE A 10 8.90 -56.36 -21.61
N TYR A 11 7.58 -56.32 -21.71
CA TYR A 11 6.85 -56.61 -22.94
C TYR A 11 6.33 -55.34 -23.62
N LYS A 12 6.25 -55.40 -24.95
CA LYS A 12 5.67 -54.38 -25.82
C LYS A 12 4.13 -54.40 -25.72
N PRO A 13 3.49 -53.24 -25.87
CA PRO A 13 2.05 -53.16 -26.02
C PRO A 13 1.59 -53.63 -27.40
N GLU A 14 0.29 -53.78 -27.60
CA GLU A 14 -0.33 -54.14 -28.88
C GLU A 14 0.12 -53.20 -30.01
N ARG A 15 0.20 -51.90 -29.72
CA ARG A 15 0.68 -50.86 -30.64
C ARG A 15 1.79 -50.06 -29.99
N LEU A 16 3.04 -50.25 -30.45
CA LEU A 16 4.19 -49.47 -29.99
C LEU A 16 4.38 -48.23 -30.90
N THR A 17 3.47 -47.26 -30.80
CA THR A 17 3.47 -46.03 -31.61
C THR A 17 3.25 -44.80 -30.74
N ASP A 18 3.60 -43.61 -31.26
CA ASP A 18 3.34 -42.31 -30.60
C ASP A 18 2.03 -41.66 -31.04
N ASN A 19 1.19 -42.42 -31.73
CA ASN A 19 -0.11 -41.97 -32.22
C ASN A 19 -1.16 -42.09 -31.10
N GLU A 20 -2.31 -41.41 -31.24
CA GLU A 20 -3.39 -41.44 -30.25
C GLU A 20 -3.82 -42.86 -29.83
N ASP A 21 -3.73 -43.83 -30.75
CA ASP A 21 -4.08 -45.24 -30.57
C ASP A 21 -2.93 -46.12 -30.02
N GLY A 22 -1.75 -45.55 -29.77
CA GLY A 22 -0.60 -46.26 -29.21
C GLY A 22 -0.89 -46.82 -27.82
N GLY A 23 -0.36 -48.00 -27.49
CA GLY A 23 -0.67 -48.71 -26.25
C GLY A 23 -1.59 -49.92 -26.47
N GLY A 24 -2.61 -50.07 -25.61
CA GLY A 24 -3.56 -51.18 -25.68
C GLY A 24 -3.16 -52.40 -24.86
N LYS A 25 -3.50 -53.60 -25.36
CA LYS A 25 -3.30 -54.87 -24.63
C LYS A 25 -1.85 -55.35 -24.69
N TYR A 26 -1.56 -56.36 -23.87
CA TYR A 26 -0.29 -57.08 -23.89
C TYR A 26 -0.08 -57.83 -25.22
N SER A 27 1.09 -57.66 -25.87
CA SER A 27 1.39 -58.28 -27.17
C SER A 27 2.20 -59.60 -27.08
N GLY A 28 2.81 -59.89 -25.93
CA GLY A 28 3.72 -61.04 -25.76
C GLY A 28 5.10 -60.88 -26.42
N GLN A 29 5.37 -59.76 -27.10
CA GLN A 29 6.68 -59.45 -27.69
C GLN A 29 7.58 -58.78 -26.65
N THR A 30 8.80 -59.27 -26.48
CA THR A 30 9.75 -58.78 -25.47
C THR A 30 10.50 -57.54 -25.97
N ILE A 31 10.76 -56.58 -25.09
CA ILE A 31 11.72 -55.51 -25.30
C ILE A 31 13.09 -56.08 -24.95
N GLU A 32 13.87 -56.40 -25.99
CA GLU A 32 15.25 -56.87 -25.85
C GLU A 32 16.18 -55.80 -25.26
N ASP A 33 17.05 -56.23 -24.34
CA ASP A 33 18.04 -55.37 -23.71
C ASP A 33 19.17 -54.99 -24.69
N GLY A 34 19.70 -53.77 -24.57
CA GLY A 34 20.81 -53.25 -25.37
C GLY A 34 20.51 -52.88 -26.83
N LEU A 35 19.27 -53.06 -27.32
CA LEU A 35 18.87 -52.61 -28.66
C LEU A 35 18.46 -51.13 -28.67
N SER A 36 19.09 -50.35 -29.56
CA SER A 36 18.67 -48.96 -29.83
C SER A 36 17.32 -48.93 -30.51
N ASN A 37 16.56 -47.86 -30.29
CA ASN A 37 15.25 -47.61 -30.91
C ASN A 37 14.21 -48.71 -30.66
N ASN A 38 14.35 -49.43 -29.54
CA ASN A 38 13.50 -50.56 -29.21
C ASN A 38 12.20 -50.17 -28.49
N LEU A 39 12.20 -48.99 -27.85
CA LEU A 39 11.05 -48.42 -27.10
C LEU A 39 10.68 -47.03 -27.62
N PHE A 40 11.66 -46.13 -27.70
CA PHE A 40 11.53 -44.78 -28.26
C PHE A 40 12.42 -44.64 -29.49
N ASP A 41 11.98 -43.87 -30.48
CA ASP A 41 12.78 -43.54 -31.66
C ASP A 41 13.82 -42.45 -31.35
N ASP A 42 14.78 -42.26 -32.25
CA ASP A 42 15.78 -41.19 -32.13
C ASP A 42 15.13 -39.79 -32.15
N ILE A 43 15.66 -38.89 -31.32
CA ILE A 43 15.15 -37.52 -31.20
C ILE A 43 15.62 -36.68 -32.40
N SER A 44 14.70 -36.06 -33.13
CA SER A 44 15.00 -35.19 -34.26
C SER A 44 15.49 -33.79 -33.84
N GLU A 45 16.20 -33.08 -34.72
CA GLU A 45 16.60 -31.66 -34.49
C GLU A 45 15.40 -30.73 -34.33
N LEU A 46 14.28 -31.05 -35.01
CA LEU A 46 13.04 -30.30 -34.85
C LEU A 46 12.49 -30.47 -33.44
N ASN A 47 12.42 -31.71 -32.93
CA ASN A 47 11.96 -32.01 -31.58
C ASN A 47 12.83 -31.31 -30.52
N ARG A 48 14.14 -31.19 -30.77
CA ARG A 48 15.04 -30.41 -29.90
C ARG A 48 14.77 -28.90 -29.92
N THR A 49 14.25 -28.37 -31.03
CA THR A 49 14.01 -26.92 -31.19
C THR A 49 12.63 -26.52 -30.71
N THR A 50 11.60 -27.33 -31.00
CA THR A 50 10.20 -27.00 -30.68
C THR A 50 9.73 -27.58 -29.35
N GLY A 51 10.48 -28.55 -28.79
CA GLY A 51 10.01 -29.42 -27.72
C GLY A 51 9.04 -30.48 -28.26
N ASP A 52 9.10 -31.68 -27.69
CA ASP A 52 8.19 -32.79 -28.00
C ASP A 52 7.97 -33.65 -26.75
N VAL A 53 6.84 -34.37 -26.69
CA VAL A 53 6.50 -35.30 -25.60
C VAL A 53 6.09 -36.65 -26.19
N SER A 54 6.99 -37.64 -26.09
CA SER A 54 6.70 -39.02 -26.46
C SER A 54 6.31 -39.86 -25.25
N MET A 55 5.36 -40.78 -25.43
CA MET A 55 4.83 -41.65 -24.38
C MET A 55 4.67 -43.06 -24.94
N ARG A 56 5.15 -44.05 -24.20
CA ARG A 56 5.10 -45.46 -24.57
C ARG A 56 4.63 -46.28 -23.39
N LYS A 57 3.69 -47.20 -23.63
CA LYS A 57 3.25 -48.17 -22.63
C LYS A 57 4.21 -49.35 -22.60
N ILE A 58 4.52 -49.86 -21.40
CA ILE A 58 5.32 -51.06 -21.19
C ILE A 58 4.63 -52.00 -20.20
N PHE A 59 4.91 -53.30 -20.33
CA PHE A 59 4.37 -54.33 -19.45
C PHE A 59 5.50 -55.12 -18.77
N PRO A 60 5.93 -54.74 -17.56
CA PRO A 60 6.86 -55.55 -16.79
C PRO A 60 6.19 -56.86 -16.38
N ALA A 61 6.85 -58.00 -16.61
CA ALA A 61 6.35 -59.30 -16.20
C ALA A 61 7.49 -60.24 -15.76
N VAL A 62 7.10 -61.31 -15.08
CA VAL A 62 8.00 -62.39 -14.68
C VAL A 62 7.69 -63.62 -15.52
N THR A 63 8.69 -64.14 -16.20
CA THR A 63 8.56 -65.23 -17.14
C THR A 63 9.28 -66.46 -16.59
N THR A 64 8.60 -67.21 -15.72
CA THR A 64 9.10 -68.49 -15.21
C THR A 64 8.16 -69.63 -15.56
N ALA A 65 8.70 -70.83 -15.72
CA ALA A 65 7.93 -72.06 -15.89
C ALA A 65 7.45 -72.66 -14.55
N ASP A 66 7.76 -72.01 -13.43
CA ASP A 66 7.50 -72.49 -12.08
C ASP A 66 6.31 -71.72 -11.44
N THR A 67 5.85 -72.16 -10.29
CA THR A 67 4.75 -71.53 -9.52
C THR A 67 5.22 -70.61 -8.40
N ASP A 68 6.54 -70.36 -8.34
CA ASP A 68 7.17 -69.52 -7.33
C ASP A 68 6.69 -68.06 -7.48
N LYS A 69 6.29 -67.47 -6.35
CA LYS A 69 5.69 -66.12 -6.32
C LYS A 69 6.77 -65.06 -6.10
N LEU A 70 6.79 -64.05 -6.97
CA LEU A 70 7.53 -62.81 -6.73
C LEU A 70 6.81 -61.99 -5.64
N MET A 71 7.47 -61.79 -4.49
CA MET A 71 6.87 -61.10 -3.32
C MET A 71 6.78 -59.56 -3.49
N GLY A 72 7.39 -59.03 -4.54
CA GLY A 72 7.31 -57.62 -4.92
C GLY A 72 8.16 -57.35 -6.16
N ALA A 73 7.65 -56.51 -7.06
CA ALA A 73 8.39 -56.02 -8.23
C ALA A 73 8.49 -54.50 -8.14
N THR A 74 9.65 -53.95 -8.48
CA THR A 74 9.87 -52.50 -8.56
C THR A 74 10.42 -52.18 -9.94
N VAL A 75 9.82 -51.18 -10.58
CA VAL A 75 10.32 -50.61 -11.84
C VAL A 75 10.83 -49.21 -11.52
N PHE A 76 12.04 -48.90 -11.96
CA PHE A 76 12.66 -47.60 -11.79
C PHE A 76 13.54 -47.30 -13.01
N ILE A 77 13.87 -46.03 -13.19
CA ILE A 77 14.81 -45.58 -14.22
C ILE A 77 16.21 -45.62 -13.61
N SER A 78 17.14 -46.41 -14.15
CA SER A 78 18.47 -46.53 -13.53
C SER A 78 19.38 -45.34 -13.83
N GLU A 79 19.27 -44.76 -15.02
CA GLU A 79 20.11 -43.66 -15.49
C GLU A 79 19.27 -42.73 -16.37
N LEU A 80 19.42 -41.42 -16.18
CA LEU A 80 18.78 -40.42 -17.03
C LEU A 80 19.55 -40.23 -18.36
N PRO A 81 18.90 -39.72 -19.42
CA PRO A 81 19.59 -39.31 -20.63
C PRO A 81 20.73 -38.31 -20.34
N LYS A 82 21.84 -38.43 -21.07
CA LYS A 82 22.99 -37.52 -20.94
C LYS A 82 22.71 -36.07 -21.39
N ASP A 83 21.66 -35.88 -22.19
CA ASP A 83 21.23 -34.56 -22.65
C ASP A 83 20.36 -33.91 -21.57
N PRO A 84 20.77 -32.77 -20.98
CA PRO A 84 20.03 -32.14 -19.89
C PRO A 84 18.64 -31.63 -20.30
N ASN A 85 18.35 -31.51 -21.59
CA ASN A 85 17.04 -31.10 -22.10
C ASN A 85 16.07 -32.27 -22.28
N VAL A 86 16.48 -33.50 -21.96
CA VAL A 86 15.67 -34.71 -22.12
C VAL A 86 15.41 -35.33 -20.75
N SER A 87 14.16 -35.28 -20.31
CA SER A 87 13.69 -35.93 -19.09
C SER A 87 13.00 -37.25 -19.40
N ALA A 88 13.18 -38.23 -18.51
CA ALA A 88 12.48 -39.52 -18.56
C ALA A 88 11.69 -39.72 -17.27
N LEU A 89 10.39 -39.99 -17.39
CA LEU A 89 9.48 -40.20 -16.26
C LEU A 89 8.62 -41.44 -16.47
N LEU A 90 8.29 -42.12 -15.38
CA LEU A 90 7.31 -43.18 -15.32
C LEU A 90 6.07 -42.69 -14.59
N PHE A 91 4.90 -43.02 -15.12
CA PHE A 91 3.62 -42.80 -14.45
C PHE A 91 2.68 -43.96 -14.76
N SER A 92 1.63 -44.10 -13.95
CA SER A 92 0.62 -45.14 -14.13
C SER A 92 -0.76 -44.51 -14.30
N THR A 93 -1.51 -45.00 -15.28
CA THR A 93 -2.94 -44.72 -15.42
C THR A 93 -3.81 -45.71 -14.65
N GLU A 94 -3.18 -46.70 -13.97
CA GLU A 94 -3.81 -47.86 -13.32
C GLU A 94 -4.65 -48.74 -14.26
N SER A 95 -4.49 -48.56 -15.57
CA SER A 95 -5.22 -49.30 -16.59
C SER A 95 -4.34 -50.30 -17.33
N TRP A 96 -4.83 -51.53 -17.48
CA TRP A 96 -4.14 -52.56 -18.24
C TRP A 96 -4.31 -52.40 -19.75
N THR A 97 -5.25 -51.58 -20.22
CA THR A 97 -5.62 -51.48 -21.64
C THR A 97 -5.77 -50.04 -22.14
N ASP A 98 -5.25 -49.05 -21.40
CA ASP A 98 -5.25 -47.67 -21.88
C ASP A 98 -4.41 -47.48 -23.14
N GLU A 99 -4.83 -46.48 -23.90
CA GLU A 99 -4.17 -45.96 -25.09
C GLU A 99 -3.56 -44.59 -24.78
N ARG A 100 -2.62 -44.13 -25.62
CA ARG A 100 -1.87 -42.90 -25.45
C ARG A 100 -2.79 -41.70 -25.22
N LYS A 101 -3.92 -41.62 -25.93
CA LYS A 101 -4.91 -40.56 -25.71
C LYS A 101 -5.40 -40.46 -24.26
N ALA A 102 -5.67 -41.60 -23.61
CA ALA A 102 -6.10 -41.61 -22.21
C ALA A 102 -4.95 -41.24 -21.26
N ALA A 103 -3.73 -41.66 -21.57
CA ALA A 103 -2.53 -41.31 -20.81
C ALA A 103 -2.18 -39.82 -20.96
N GLN A 104 -2.27 -39.27 -22.16
CA GLN A 104 -2.11 -37.85 -22.49
C GLN A 104 -3.14 -37.01 -21.75
N ASN A 105 -4.43 -37.37 -21.82
CA ASN A 105 -5.47 -36.68 -21.07
C ASN A 105 -5.18 -36.66 -19.57
N ARG A 106 -4.57 -37.71 -19.01
CA ARG A 106 -4.19 -37.73 -17.59
C ARG A 106 -3.05 -36.75 -17.28
N VAL A 107 -2.05 -36.65 -18.16
CA VAL A 107 -0.93 -35.71 -18.03
C VAL A 107 -1.38 -34.25 -18.24
N GLU A 108 -2.31 -34.01 -19.17
CA GLU A 108 -2.86 -32.69 -19.48
C GLU A 108 -3.86 -32.20 -18.43
N ASN A 109 -4.65 -33.11 -17.82
CA ASN A 109 -5.60 -32.81 -16.77
C ASN A 109 -4.93 -32.59 -15.39
N TYR A 110 -3.85 -31.82 -15.32
CA TYR A 110 -3.24 -31.42 -14.03
C TYR A 110 -4.03 -30.30 -13.32
N LEU A 111 -4.89 -29.62 -14.08
CA LEU A 111 -5.73 -28.53 -13.61
C LEU A 111 -7.13 -29.06 -13.35
N ALA A 112 -7.53 -29.11 -12.09
CA ALA A 112 -8.93 -29.25 -11.74
C ALA A 112 -9.61 -27.87 -11.69
N LYS A 113 -10.92 -27.92 -11.84
CA LYS A 113 -11.80 -26.76 -11.76
C LYS A 113 -11.77 -26.15 -10.36
N GLY A 114 -11.31 -24.90 -10.28
CA GLY A 114 -11.26 -24.13 -9.05
C GLY A 114 -12.47 -23.26 -8.79
N GLY A 115 -12.23 -22.21 -8.00
CA GLY A 115 -13.24 -21.19 -7.70
C GLY A 115 -13.66 -20.44 -8.96
N GLN A 116 -14.79 -19.76 -8.91
CA GLN A 116 -15.20 -18.87 -9.99
C GLN A 116 -14.24 -17.68 -10.07
N SER A 117 -13.68 -17.43 -11.26
CA SER A 117 -12.82 -16.28 -11.54
C SER A 117 -13.63 -14.99 -11.55
N ALA A 118 -12.95 -13.85 -11.38
CA ALA A 118 -13.59 -12.56 -11.50
C ALA A 118 -14.03 -12.28 -12.95
N GLY A 119 -15.26 -11.77 -13.08
CA GLY A 119 -15.85 -11.36 -14.36
C GLY A 119 -16.66 -12.44 -15.09
N THR A 120 -17.45 -11.97 -16.06
CA THR A 120 -18.35 -12.80 -16.88
C THR A 120 -18.07 -12.58 -18.36
N PRO A 121 -18.09 -13.62 -19.22
CA PRO A 121 -17.97 -13.43 -20.66
C PRO A 121 -19.01 -12.43 -21.18
N LEU A 122 -18.55 -11.46 -21.97
CA LEU A 122 -19.37 -10.43 -22.59
C LEU A 122 -19.84 -10.91 -23.97
N ASP A 123 -21.15 -10.99 -24.16
CA ASP A 123 -21.82 -11.51 -25.36
C ASP A 123 -21.40 -12.96 -25.71
N THR A 124 -21.74 -13.44 -26.91
CA THR A 124 -21.40 -14.81 -27.36
C THR A 124 -20.03 -14.84 -28.03
N HIS A 125 -19.17 -15.75 -27.57
CA HIS A 125 -17.91 -16.09 -28.22
C HIS A 125 -18.11 -17.35 -29.06
N TYR A 126 -17.85 -17.26 -30.35
CA TYR A 126 -18.09 -18.34 -31.29
C TYR A 126 -16.94 -19.35 -31.32
N GLN A 127 -17.27 -20.59 -31.65
CA GLN A 127 -16.32 -21.64 -31.96
C GLN A 127 -15.24 -21.14 -32.94
N GLY A 128 -13.98 -21.46 -32.66
CA GLY A 128 -12.83 -21.05 -33.46
C GLY A 128 -12.20 -19.70 -33.07
N MET A 129 -12.84 -18.90 -32.21
CA MET A 129 -12.24 -17.65 -31.72
C MET A 129 -11.06 -17.92 -30.78
N LYS A 130 -10.03 -17.07 -30.84
CA LYS A 130 -8.88 -17.06 -29.90
C LYS A 130 -8.90 -15.87 -28.95
N ILE A 131 -10.05 -15.19 -28.85
CA ILE A 131 -10.22 -13.99 -28.04
C ILE A 131 -11.47 -14.16 -27.19
N LEU A 132 -11.33 -13.89 -25.90
CA LEU A 132 -12.39 -13.93 -24.91
C LEU A 132 -12.50 -12.55 -24.27
N GLN A 133 -13.67 -11.93 -24.34
CA GLN A 133 -13.95 -10.64 -23.69
C GLN A 133 -14.75 -10.88 -22.42
N VAL A 134 -14.31 -10.26 -21.33
CA VAL A 134 -14.86 -10.46 -19.99
C VAL A 134 -15.20 -9.12 -19.38
N ALA A 135 -16.45 -8.97 -18.94
CA ALA A 135 -16.93 -7.81 -18.20
C ALA A 135 -16.74 -8.02 -16.70
N MET A 136 -16.17 -7.02 -16.04
CA MET A 136 -15.90 -7.01 -14.60
C MET A 136 -16.05 -5.60 -14.02
N PHE A 137 -16.24 -5.50 -12.71
CA PHE A 137 -16.23 -4.21 -12.04
C PHE A 137 -14.83 -3.59 -12.06
N PRO A 138 -14.69 -2.25 -12.06
CA PRO A 138 -13.38 -1.60 -12.09
C PRO A 138 -12.42 -2.02 -10.96
N GLN A 139 -12.98 -2.43 -9.81
CA GLN A 139 -12.24 -2.89 -8.62
C GLN A 139 -11.84 -4.38 -8.65
N GLU A 140 -12.41 -5.18 -9.55
CA GLU A 140 -12.08 -6.60 -9.68
C GLU A 140 -10.76 -6.76 -10.43
N THR A 141 -9.95 -7.75 -10.08
CA THR A 141 -8.65 -8.00 -10.74
C THR A 141 -8.85 -8.99 -11.89
N GLU A 142 -8.30 -8.68 -13.06
CA GLU A 142 -8.30 -9.56 -14.22
C GLU A 142 -7.35 -10.76 -14.03
N SER A 143 -7.58 -11.83 -14.79
CA SER A 143 -6.67 -12.98 -14.87
C SER A 143 -5.37 -12.55 -15.57
N ALA A 144 -4.23 -13.05 -15.11
CA ALA A 144 -2.92 -12.63 -15.61
C ALA A 144 -2.51 -13.38 -16.89
N VAL A 145 -1.55 -12.82 -17.62
CA VAL A 145 -0.89 -13.54 -18.72
C VAL A 145 -0.19 -14.78 -18.14
N GLY A 146 -0.44 -15.93 -18.76
CA GLY A 146 0.10 -17.22 -18.34
C GLY A 146 -0.84 -18.05 -17.47
N ASP A 147 -1.88 -17.44 -16.87
CA ASP A 147 -2.89 -18.16 -16.09
C ASP A 147 -3.70 -19.11 -17.00
N SER A 148 -4.04 -20.29 -16.48
CA SER A 148 -4.96 -21.23 -17.11
C SER A 148 -6.35 -21.08 -16.49
N ILE A 149 -7.36 -20.91 -17.33
CA ILE A 149 -8.76 -20.75 -16.92
C ILE A 149 -9.62 -21.85 -17.51
N VAL A 150 -10.74 -22.17 -16.85
CA VAL A 150 -11.75 -23.11 -17.35
C VAL A 150 -13.00 -22.35 -17.75
N LEU A 151 -13.42 -22.52 -19.01
CA LEU A 151 -14.72 -22.06 -19.49
C LEU A 151 -15.72 -23.18 -19.30
N VAL A 152 -16.77 -22.92 -18.52
CA VAL A 152 -17.82 -23.91 -18.25
C VAL A 152 -19.15 -23.39 -18.76
N SER A 153 -19.66 -24.04 -19.80
CA SER A 153 -21.00 -23.80 -20.33
C SER A 153 -22.01 -24.71 -19.63
N ASN A 154 -23.19 -24.18 -19.30
CA ASN A 154 -24.32 -24.93 -18.71
C ASN A 154 -23.94 -25.72 -17.45
N GLU A 155 -23.14 -25.12 -16.57
CA GLU A 155 -22.70 -25.74 -15.32
C GLU A 155 -23.85 -26.35 -14.51
N GLY A 156 -23.74 -27.64 -14.18
CA GLY A 156 -24.75 -28.38 -13.41
C GLY A 156 -25.99 -28.83 -14.20
N LYS A 157 -25.97 -28.76 -15.53
CA LYS A 157 -27.06 -29.21 -16.42
C LYS A 157 -26.61 -30.38 -17.33
N ALA A 158 -27.58 -31.04 -17.97
CA ALA A 158 -27.34 -32.20 -18.83
C ALA A 158 -26.44 -31.94 -20.06
N LEU A 159 -26.25 -30.68 -20.46
CA LEU A 159 -25.40 -30.24 -21.57
C LEU A 159 -24.18 -29.43 -21.08
N GLN A 160 -23.63 -29.77 -19.92
CA GLN A 160 -22.42 -29.14 -19.41
C GLN A 160 -21.23 -29.45 -20.31
N HIS A 161 -20.46 -28.42 -20.66
CA HIS A 161 -19.23 -28.55 -21.43
C HIS A 161 -18.14 -27.68 -20.80
N GLU A 162 -16.91 -28.20 -20.76
CA GLU A 162 -15.78 -27.57 -20.11
C GLU A 162 -14.60 -27.51 -21.06
N GLN A 163 -13.98 -26.33 -21.19
CA GLN A 163 -12.77 -26.13 -21.97
C GLN A 163 -11.71 -25.42 -21.14
N TYR A 164 -10.51 -26.02 -21.08
CA TYR A 164 -9.34 -25.42 -20.44
C TYR A 164 -8.59 -24.59 -21.48
N VAL A 165 -8.30 -23.33 -21.16
CA VAL A 165 -7.58 -22.42 -22.05
C VAL A 165 -6.53 -21.63 -21.28
N ARG A 166 -5.37 -21.40 -21.90
CA ARG A 166 -4.29 -20.58 -21.30
C ARG A 166 -4.32 -19.18 -21.87
N ILE A 167 -4.21 -18.18 -20.99
CA ILE A 167 -4.16 -16.77 -21.40
C ILE A 167 -2.75 -16.43 -21.88
N THR A 168 -2.62 -16.01 -23.13
CA THR A 168 -1.35 -15.61 -23.75
C THR A 168 -1.14 -14.10 -23.75
N LYS A 169 -2.24 -13.33 -23.66
CA LYS A 169 -2.20 -11.86 -23.60
C LYS A 169 -3.45 -11.33 -22.91
N VAL A 170 -3.31 -10.24 -22.16
CA VAL A 170 -4.41 -9.54 -21.48
C VAL A 170 -4.40 -8.07 -21.90
N GLU A 171 -5.54 -7.55 -22.36
CA GLU A 171 -5.73 -6.12 -22.63
C GLU A 171 -6.97 -5.61 -21.89
N THR A 172 -6.81 -4.60 -21.04
CA THR A 172 -7.93 -4.03 -20.29
C THR A 172 -8.32 -2.66 -20.83
N ARG A 173 -9.62 -2.38 -20.89
CA ARG A 173 -10.15 -1.03 -21.16
C ARG A 173 -11.37 -0.75 -20.31
N THR A 174 -11.57 0.52 -19.96
CA THR A 174 -12.80 0.98 -19.32
C THR A 174 -13.84 1.31 -20.39
N ALA A 175 -15.06 0.82 -20.20
CA ALA A 175 -16.22 1.13 -21.04
C ALA A 175 -17.33 1.73 -20.18
N ILE A 176 -18.20 2.52 -20.83
CA ILE A 176 -19.33 3.17 -20.18
C ILE A 176 -20.61 2.49 -20.66
N LEU A 177 -21.41 1.99 -19.72
CA LEU A 177 -22.78 1.55 -19.94
C LEU A 177 -23.73 2.68 -19.54
N VAL A 178 -24.71 2.99 -20.40
CA VAL A 178 -25.80 3.91 -20.06
C VAL A 178 -27.02 3.08 -19.66
N SER A 179 -27.32 3.02 -18.37
CA SER A 179 -28.53 2.39 -17.83
C SER A 179 -29.28 3.41 -16.98
N GLU A 180 -30.59 3.55 -17.21
CA GLU A 180 -31.48 4.46 -16.46
C GLU A 180 -30.92 5.89 -16.26
N GLN A 181 -30.36 6.49 -17.32
CA GLN A 181 -29.80 7.86 -17.34
C GLN A 181 -28.55 8.10 -16.47
N LYS A 182 -27.89 7.05 -15.98
CA LYS A 182 -26.57 7.13 -15.33
C LYS A 182 -25.50 6.43 -16.17
N ASN A 183 -24.34 7.08 -16.26
CA ASN A 183 -23.15 6.50 -16.85
C ASN A 183 -22.48 5.61 -15.80
N ILE A 184 -22.39 4.32 -16.09
CA ILE A 184 -21.74 3.33 -15.22
C ILE A 184 -20.48 2.88 -15.93
N GLU A 185 -19.34 3.03 -15.26
CA GLU A 185 -18.06 2.54 -15.76
C GLU A 185 -17.88 1.06 -15.38
N TYR A 186 -17.49 0.25 -16.35
CA TYR A 186 -17.11 -1.15 -16.16
C TYR A 186 -15.84 -1.47 -16.94
N LYS A 187 -15.09 -2.45 -16.47
CA LYS A 187 -13.83 -2.86 -17.08
C LYS A 187 -14.09 -4.04 -18.01
N ILE A 188 -13.53 -3.98 -19.21
CA ILE A 188 -13.49 -5.08 -20.17
C ILE A 188 -12.07 -5.60 -20.23
N ALA A 189 -11.86 -6.85 -19.83
CA ALA A 189 -10.62 -7.58 -20.07
C ALA A 189 -10.77 -8.40 -21.35
N THR A 190 -9.83 -8.22 -22.29
CA THR A 190 -9.74 -9.00 -23.52
C THR A 190 -8.57 -9.98 -23.37
N TYR A 191 -8.91 -11.25 -23.21
CA TYR A 191 -7.95 -12.34 -23.10
C TYR A 191 -7.71 -12.94 -24.49
N THR A 192 -6.45 -12.99 -24.92
CA THR A 192 -6.04 -13.85 -26.03
C THR A 192 -5.71 -15.21 -25.47
N ILE A 193 -6.27 -16.28 -26.04
CA ILE A 193 -6.14 -17.65 -25.55
C ILE A 193 -5.24 -18.50 -26.48
N SER A 194 -4.55 -19.49 -25.91
CA SER A 194 -3.67 -20.42 -26.65
C SER A 194 -4.42 -21.15 -27.76
N ASP A 195 -5.51 -21.80 -27.34
CA ASP A 195 -6.32 -22.69 -28.14
C ASP A 195 -7.61 -22.01 -28.56
N ALA A 196 -8.10 -22.33 -29.76
CA ALA A 196 -9.36 -21.80 -30.23
C ALA A 196 -10.53 -22.42 -29.45
N LEU A 197 -11.62 -21.66 -29.28
CA LEU A 197 -12.83 -22.17 -28.63
C LEU A 197 -13.37 -23.39 -29.38
N ASP A 198 -13.65 -24.47 -28.66
CA ASP A 198 -14.09 -25.74 -29.26
C ASP A 198 -15.59 -25.77 -29.54
N GLN A 199 -16.35 -24.86 -28.94
CA GLN A 199 -17.77 -24.61 -29.16
C GLN A 199 -18.13 -23.13 -28.94
N ASP A 200 -19.41 -22.80 -29.12
CA ASP A 200 -19.94 -21.48 -28.76
C ASP A 200 -20.11 -21.34 -27.24
N PHE A 201 -19.54 -20.27 -26.68
CA PHE A 201 -19.69 -19.88 -25.29
C PHE A 201 -20.58 -18.64 -25.19
N VAL A 202 -21.77 -18.81 -24.64
CA VAL A 202 -22.75 -17.73 -24.49
C VAL A 202 -22.52 -17.00 -23.18
N GLY A 203 -22.12 -15.73 -23.25
CA GLY A 203 -22.00 -14.81 -22.13
C GLY A 203 -23.25 -13.94 -21.91
N LEU A 204 -23.06 -12.82 -21.23
CA LEU A 204 -24.10 -11.82 -20.97
C LEU A 204 -23.82 -10.54 -21.74
N SER A 205 -24.85 -9.84 -22.21
CA SER A 205 -24.66 -8.46 -22.67
C SER A 205 -24.32 -7.55 -21.49
N ALA A 206 -23.67 -6.41 -21.75
CA ALA A 206 -23.24 -5.48 -20.69
C ALA A 206 -24.38 -5.04 -19.75
N LYS A 207 -25.61 -4.90 -20.29
CA LYS A 207 -26.79 -4.55 -19.49
C LYS A 207 -27.25 -5.69 -18.58
N GLN A 208 -27.24 -6.92 -19.08
CA GLN A 208 -27.64 -8.11 -18.32
C GLN A 208 -26.62 -8.44 -17.23
N TRP A 209 -25.33 -8.28 -17.54
CA TRP A 209 -24.24 -8.39 -16.58
C TRP A 209 -24.41 -7.40 -15.42
N TYR A 210 -24.64 -6.12 -15.71
CA TYR A 210 -24.84 -5.10 -14.67
C TYR A 210 -26.05 -5.38 -13.79
N ASN A 211 -27.13 -5.94 -14.36
CA ASN A 211 -28.33 -6.32 -13.62
C ASN A 211 -28.18 -7.63 -12.80
N GLY A 212 -27.02 -8.28 -12.85
CA GLY A 212 -26.75 -9.52 -12.11
C GLY A 212 -27.50 -10.75 -12.65
N GLU A 213 -27.78 -10.79 -13.96
CA GLU A 213 -28.38 -11.97 -14.58
C GLU A 213 -27.43 -13.18 -14.52
N LYS A 214 -28.00 -14.40 -14.57
CA LYS A 214 -27.20 -15.63 -14.55
C LYS A 214 -26.63 -15.92 -15.93
N SER A 215 -25.30 -15.91 -16.04
CA SER A 215 -24.60 -16.31 -17.27
C SER A 215 -24.74 -17.80 -17.56
N THR A 216 -24.78 -18.16 -18.84
CA THR A 216 -24.72 -19.56 -19.29
C THR A 216 -23.29 -20.09 -19.24
N THR A 217 -22.30 -19.23 -19.48
CA THR A 217 -20.87 -19.54 -19.38
C THR A 217 -20.26 -18.89 -18.16
N ILE A 218 -19.52 -19.67 -17.37
CA ILE A 218 -18.81 -19.22 -16.18
C ILE A 218 -17.31 -19.47 -16.40
N ILE A 219 -16.49 -18.51 -16.00
CA ILE A 219 -15.03 -18.66 -15.99
C ILE A 219 -14.62 -19.10 -14.59
N ARG A 220 -13.80 -20.14 -14.50
CA ARG A 220 -13.24 -20.63 -13.25
C ARG A 220 -11.72 -20.64 -13.29
N ASP A 221 -11.13 -20.36 -12.15
CA ASP A 221 -9.70 -20.51 -11.96
C ASP A 221 -9.38 -21.99 -12.00
N THR A 222 -8.16 -22.32 -12.36
CA THR A 222 -7.68 -23.69 -12.27
C THR A 222 -6.93 -23.87 -10.96
N LEU A 223 -7.17 -25.01 -10.31
CA LEU A 223 -6.38 -25.45 -9.17
C LEU A 223 -5.61 -26.70 -9.57
N VAL A 224 -4.37 -26.79 -9.11
CA VAL A 224 -3.57 -28.00 -9.35
C VAL A 224 -4.21 -29.12 -8.55
N ALA A 225 -4.74 -30.12 -9.25
CA ALA A 225 -5.13 -31.37 -8.63
C ALA A 225 -3.94 -32.32 -8.69
N ASP A 226 -3.71 -33.05 -7.61
CA ASP A 226 -2.71 -34.11 -7.54
C ASP A 226 -3.19 -35.30 -8.39
N THR A 227 -2.91 -35.27 -9.70
CA THR A 227 -3.46 -36.24 -10.66
C THR A 227 -2.52 -37.40 -11.00
N GLY A 228 -1.34 -37.48 -10.37
CA GLY A 228 -0.51 -38.68 -10.43
C GLY A 228 0.87 -38.52 -9.82
N THR A 229 1.36 -39.60 -9.21
CA THR A 229 2.76 -39.70 -8.80
C THR A 229 3.62 -40.01 -10.04
N TYR A 230 4.57 -39.13 -10.34
CA TYR A 230 5.57 -39.34 -11.37
C TYR A 230 6.87 -39.83 -10.72
N TYR A 231 7.48 -40.85 -11.33
CA TYR A 231 8.72 -41.44 -10.85
C TYR A 231 9.84 -41.16 -11.84
N SER A 232 10.96 -40.63 -11.35
CA SER A 232 12.17 -40.39 -12.12
C SER A 232 13.40 -40.62 -11.24
N SER A 233 14.58 -40.50 -11.83
CA SER A 233 15.85 -40.56 -11.12
C SER A 233 16.53 -39.20 -11.16
N THR A 234 17.42 -38.93 -10.20
CA THR A 234 18.10 -37.63 -10.09
C THR A 234 19.55 -37.87 -9.69
N GLY A 235 20.44 -37.01 -10.17
CA GLY A 235 21.85 -37.05 -9.79
C GLY A 235 22.03 -36.71 -8.30
N LEU A 236 23.16 -37.11 -7.74
CA LEU A 236 23.61 -36.59 -6.44
C LEU A 236 24.42 -35.32 -6.67
N THR A 237 24.26 -34.32 -5.80
CA THR A 237 25.04 -33.08 -5.88
C THR A 237 26.53 -33.32 -5.59
N VAL A 238 26.84 -34.37 -4.82
CA VAL A 238 28.20 -34.80 -4.45
C VAL A 238 28.22 -36.33 -4.44
N ASP A 239 29.32 -36.93 -4.89
CA ASP A 239 29.54 -38.38 -4.82
C ASP A 239 29.39 -38.89 -3.39
N ALA A 240 28.49 -39.85 -3.18
CA ALA A 240 28.23 -40.44 -1.86
C ALA A 240 29.27 -41.53 -1.54
N ASN A 241 29.74 -41.57 -0.28
CA ASN A 241 30.68 -42.58 0.20
C ASN A 241 29.98 -43.69 1.00
N VAL A 242 30.54 -44.89 0.97
CA VAL A 242 30.05 -46.02 1.77
C VAL A 242 30.16 -45.68 3.27
N GLY A 243 29.01 -45.58 3.96
CA GLY A 243 28.92 -45.23 5.37
C GLY A 243 28.27 -43.87 5.67
N GLU A 244 27.93 -43.09 4.65
CA GLU A 244 27.13 -41.86 4.80
C GLU A 244 25.64 -42.20 4.97
N TYR A 245 25.00 -41.58 5.97
CA TYR A 245 23.58 -41.80 6.29
C TYR A 245 22.64 -40.77 5.64
N THR A 246 23.19 -39.81 4.90
CA THR A 246 22.45 -38.74 4.23
C THR A 246 23.10 -38.46 2.88
N VAL A 247 22.29 -38.42 1.82
CA VAL A 247 22.74 -38.08 0.46
C VAL A 247 21.93 -36.89 -0.06
N ASN A 248 22.60 -35.95 -0.74
CA ASN A 248 21.95 -34.76 -1.28
C ASN A 248 21.65 -34.99 -2.77
N ALA A 249 20.37 -35.04 -3.11
CA ALA A 249 19.91 -35.08 -4.49
C ALA A 249 20.02 -33.69 -5.15
N GLU A 250 20.36 -33.66 -6.44
CA GLU A 250 20.47 -32.44 -7.25
C GLU A 250 19.13 -31.70 -7.35
N GLY A 251 18.03 -32.43 -7.37
CA GLY A 251 16.68 -31.86 -7.32
C GLY A 251 15.59 -32.93 -7.24
N ILE A 252 14.42 -32.53 -6.75
CA ILE A 252 13.20 -33.36 -6.72
C ILE A 252 12.27 -33.07 -7.90
N TYR A 253 12.66 -32.15 -8.78
CA TYR A 253 11.86 -31.68 -9.90
C TYR A 253 12.37 -32.28 -11.20
N ALA A 254 11.45 -32.70 -12.07
CA ALA A 254 11.74 -33.13 -13.43
C ALA A 254 10.77 -32.44 -14.40
N GLN A 255 11.26 -32.12 -15.59
CA GLN A 255 10.45 -31.47 -16.61
C GLN A 255 9.44 -32.45 -17.21
N LEU A 256 8.14 -32.18 -17.08
CA LEU A 256 7.08 -33.04 -17.63
C LEU A 256 6.67 -32.62 -19.06
N ILE A 257 6.66 -31.32 -19.33
CA ILE A 257 6.28 -30.75 -20.63
C ILE A 257 7.28 -29.63 -20.98
N PRO A 258 7.76 -29.54 -22.24
CA PRO A 258 8.51 -28.38 -22.72
C PRO A 258 7.65 -27.12 -22.61
N SER A 259 8.00 -26.19 -21.72
CA SER A 259 7.33 -24.89 -21.64
C SER A 259 8.20 -23.81 -22.30
N ALA A 260 7.59 -23.01 -23.17
CA ALA A 260 8.20 -21.78 -23.63
C ALA A 260 8.16 -20.78 -22.48
N GLN A 261 9.33 -20.38 -21.97
CA GLN A 261 9.44 -19.28 -21.03
C GLN A 261 9.05 -17.99 -21.76
N THR A 262 8.02 -17.32 -21.27
CA THR A 262 7.65 -15.97 -21.76
C THR A 262 8.16 -14.95 -20.78
N GLU A 263 9.04 -14.06 -21.25
CA GLU A 263 9.53 -12.94 -20.46
C GLU A 263 8.42 -11.90 -20.29
N SER A 264 8.22 -11.41 -19.06
CA SER A 264 7.44 -10.21 -18.80
C SER A 264 8.41 -9.07 -18.47
N GLN A 265 8.40 -8.03 -19.29
CA GLN A 265 9.22 -6.85 -19.05
C GLN A 265 8.54 -5.96 -18.01
N ILE A 266 9.26 -5.68 -16.91
CA ILE A 266 8.87 -4.68 -15.92
C ILE A 266 9.71 -3.44 -16.18
N VAL A 267 9.10 -2.39 -16.73
CA VAL A 267 9.76 -1.11 -17.07
C VAL A 267 9.28 -0.02 -16.11
N ASP A 268 10.18 0.85 -15.65
CA ASP A 268 9.89 2.02 -14.80
C ASP A 268 9.15 1.73 -13.48
N VAL A 269 9.40 0.58 -12.84
CA VAL A 269 8.94 0.37 -11.46
C VAL A 269 9.77 1.21 -10.50
N ASN A 270 9.11 2.17 -9.86
CA ASN A 270 9.69 2.95 -8.79
C ASN A 270 10.03 2.03 -7.60
N ALA A 271 11.31 1.68 -7.46
CA ALA A 271 11.82 0.82 -6.40
C ALA A 271 11.62 1.41 -4.98
N ALA A 272 11.40 2.72 -4.86
CA ALA A 272 11.23 3.39 -3.58
C ALA A 272 9.77 3.47 -3.11
N GLY A 273 8.81 3.01 -3.94
CA GLY A 273 7.37 2.94 -3.63
C GLY A 273 6.85 4.12 -2.80
N GLU A 274 6.33 5.18 -3.42
CA GLU A 274 5.60 6.19 -2.64
C GLU A 274 4.25 5.62 -2.21
N SER A 275 3.94 5.72 -0.93
CA SER A 275 2.61 5.42 -0.44
C SER A 275 2.14 6.41 0.59
N VAL A 276 0.82 6.53 0.62
CA VAL A 276 0.07 7.39 1.50
C VAL A 276 -0.03 6.66 2.83
N VAL A 277 0.79 7.06 3.79
CA VAL A 277 0.77 6.48 5.14
C VAL A 277 -0.09 7.36 6.03
N LEU A 278 -1.01 6.75 6.79
CA LEU A 278 -1.82 7.47 7.75
C LEU A 278 -1.07 7.66 9.05
N VAL A 279 -0.92 8.92 9.45
CA VAL A 279 -0.22 9.35 10.65
C VAL A 279 -1.20 10.10 11.54
N PRO A 280 -1.22 9.87 12.87
CA PRO A 280 -2.14 10.56 13.77
C PRO A 280 -1.89 12.08 13.76
N GLY A 281 -2.95 12.86 13.51
CA GLY A 281 -2.97 14.30 13.67
C GLY A 281 -3.28 14.76 15.10
N ASN A 282 -3.72 13.83 15.96
CA ASN A 282 -3.97 14.04 17.38
C ASN A 282 -3.55 12.83 18.23
N ASN A 283 -3.12 13.08 19.48
CA ASN A 283 -2.76 12.05 20.47
C ASN A 283 -3.99 11.29 21.02
N GLY A 284 -5.20 11.71 20.68
CA GLY A 284 -6.43 11.05 21.10
C GLY A 284 -7.59 11.30 20.15
N THR A 285 -8.74 10.74 20.50
CA THR A 285 -9.97 10.87 19.72
C THR A 285 -10.62 12.24 19.92
N ILE A 286 -11.23 12.75 18.86
CA ILE A 286 -12.11 13.92 18.89
C ILE A 286 -13.55 13.48 18.63
N ASN A 287 -14.52 14.31 19.04
CA ASN A 287 -15.93 14.12 18.74
C ASN A 287 -16.40 15.20 17.75
N ALA A 288 -17.09 14.80 16.69
CA ALA A 288 -17.73 15.72 15.77
C ALA A 288 -19.17 15.28 15.46
N ASN A 289 -20.05 16.27 15.27
CA ASN A 289 -21.47 16.05 14.96
C ASN A 289 -21.71 16.21 13.47
N PHE A 290 -22.37 15.23 12.87
CA PHE A 290 -22.71 15.24 11.45
C PHE A 290 -24.21 15.00 11.27
N ALA A 291 -24.91 15.99 10.70
CA ALA A 291 -26.26 15.78 10.21
C ALA A 291 -26.19 15.01 8.89
N VAL A 292 -26.80 13.83 8.83
CA VAL A 292 -26.68 12.91 7.70
C VAL A 292 -28.00 12.20 7.43
N THR A 293 -28.23 11.85 6.16
CA THR A 293 -29.25 10.89 5.77
C THR A 293 -28.57 9.56 5.46
N VAL A 294 -28.86 8.54 6.27
CA VAL A 294 -28.31 7.20 6.15
C VAL A 294 -29.10 6.43 5.07
N GLY A 295 -28.38 5.72 4.21
CA GLY A 295 -28.93 4.88 3.15
C GLY A 295 -27.84 4.46 2.15
N THR A 296 -28.03 3.33 1.45
CA THR A 296 -27.02 2.73 0.56
C THR A 296 -26.60 3.60 -0.63
N SER A 297 -27.46 4.53 -1.04
CA SER A 297 -27.16 5.51 -2.09
C SER A 297 -26.46 6.78 -1.57
N GLN A 298 -26.24 6.88 -0.26
CA GLN A 298 -25.71 8.07 0.39
C GLN A 298 -24.35 7.79 1.01
N ASN A 299 -23.48 8.81 0.96
CA ASN A 299 -22.15 8.77 1.52
C ASN A 299 -22.04 9.82 2.63
N LEU A 300 -21.30 9.52 3.69
CA LEU A 300 -20.93 10.50 4.71
C LEU A 300 -19.44 10.82 4.62
N TYR A 301 -19.12 12.10 4.47
CA TYR A 301 -17.75 12.60 4.52
C TYR A 301 -17.48 13.25 5.87
N ILE A 302 -16.49 12.73 6.60
CA ILE A 302 -16.02 13.29 7.89
C ILE A 302 -15.24 14.59 7.65
N GLY A 303 -14.72 14.79 6.43
CA GLY A 303 -14.02 16.01 6.01
C GLY A 303 -12.51 16.01 6.28
N LEU A 304 -11.97 14.92 6.83
CA LEU A 304 -10.55 14.70 7.03
C LEU A 304 -10.24 13.19 7.03
N SER A 305 -8.96 12.84 6.81
CA SER A 305 -8.49 11.47 6.98
C SER A 305 -8.60 11.03 8.44
N VAL A 306 -8.77 9.73 8.66
CA VAL A 306 -9.04 9.14 9.98
C VAL A 306 -8.09 7.97 10.22
N MET A 307 -7.60 7.81 11.45
CA MET A 307 -6.74 6.66 11.78
C MET A 307 -7.54 5.35 11.73
N PRO A 308 -6.97 4.25 11.19
CA PRO A 308 -7.60 2.95 11.20
C PRO A 308 -8.01 2.48 12.60
N SER A 309 -9.13 1.76 12.68
CA SER A 309 -9.70 1.22 13.93
C SER A 309 -9.96 2.25 15.03
N SER A 310 -10.13 3.53 14.69
CA SER A 310 -10.40 4.60 15.67
C SER A 310 -11.84 5.12 15.68
N VAL A 311 -12.66 4.73 14.70
CA VAL A 311 -14.02 5.28 14.54
C VAL A 311 -15.03 4.54 15.41
N SER A 312 -15.84 5.30 16.15
CA SER A 312 -17.01 4.79 16.86
C SER A 312 -18.13 5.83 16.91
N PHE A 313 -19.38 5.36 16.87
CA PHE A 313 -20.57 6.21 16.97
C PHE A 313 -21.81 5.37 17.32
N THR A 314 -22.92 6.03 17.61
CA THR A 314 -24.22 5.35 17.76
C THR A 314 -25.11 5.63 16.54
N LEU A 315 -25.61 4.57 15.91
CA LEU A 315 -26.50 4.61 14.76
C LEU A 315 -27.85 4.00 15.14
N PHE A 316 -28.92 4.80 15.14
CA PHE A 316 -30.29 4.36 15.48
C PHE A 316 -30.37 3.52 16.78
N GLY A 317 -29.59 3.88 17.80
CA GLY A 317 -29.54 3.19 19.08
C GLY A 317 -28.57 2.00 19.16
N GLN A 318 -27.89 1.65 18.06
CA GLN A 318 -26.84 0.63 18.03
C GLN A 318 -25.44 1.26 18.11
N SER A 319 -24.58 0.73 18.97
CA SER A 319 -23.16 1.11 19.00
C SER A 319 -22.43 0.49 17.82
N ILE A 320 -21.77 1.35 17.03
CA ILE A 320 -20.98 0.98 15.87
C ILE A 320 -19.51 1.22 16.18
N SER A 321 -18.66 0.25 15.82
CA SER A 321 -17.21 0.31 15.98
C SER A 321 -16.53 -0.10 14.68
N ASP A 322 -15.38 0.50 14.43
CA ASP A 322 -14.54 0.20 13.27
C ASP A 322 -13.59 -0.97 13.50
N GLN A 323 -13.62 -1.94 12.59
CA GLN A 323 -12.77 -3.12 12.57
C GLN A 323 -12.13 -3.27 11.18
N GLY A 324 -11.00 -2.59 10.95
CA GLY A 324 -10.19 -2.75 9.73
C GLY A 324 -10.94 -2.36 8.46
N GLY A 325 -11.61 -1.20 8.47
CA GLY A 325 -12.36 -0.65 7.34
C GLY A 325 -13.83 -1.06 7.31
N LEU A 326 -14.24 -1.98 8.19
CA LEU A 326 -15.63 -2.43 8.33
C LEU A 326 -16.27 -1.83 9.58
N LEU A 327 -17.36 -1.10 9.40
CA LEU A 327 -18.17 -0.58 10.50
C LEU A 327 -19.17 -1.64 10.93
N LYS A 328 -19.02 -2.13 12.17
CA LYS A 328 -19.85 -3.23 12.70
C LYS A 328 -20.55 -2.84 13.99
N ASN A 329 -21.75 -3.37 14.17
CA ASN A 329 -22.45 -3.30 15.45
C ASN A 329 -21.90 -4.32 16.46
N THR A 330 -22.39 -4.28 17.70
CA THR A 330 -22.00 -5.22 18.77
C THR A 330 -22.34 -6.69 18.49
N LEU A 331 -23.20 -6.98 17.52
CA LEU A 331 -23.54 -8.33 17.07
C LEU A 331 -22.64 -8.82 15.91
N GLY A 332 -21.71 -7.97 15.43
CA GLY A 332 -20.80 -8.28 14.33
C GLY A 332 -21.38 -8.04 12.93
N THR A 333 -22.62 -7.54 12.82
CA THR A 333 -23.23 -7.18 11.54
C THR A 333 -22.56 -5.94 10.98
N GLN A 334 -22.09 -6.03 9.73
CA GLN A 334 -21.54 -4.88 9.00
C GLN A 334 -22.67 -3.93 8.62
N VAL A 335 -22.57 -2.68 9.06
CA VAL A 335 -23.49 -1.60 8.71
C VAL A 335 -22.92 -0.68 7.65
N GLY A 336 -21.59 -0.65 7.48
CA GLY A 336 -20.93 0.19 6.48
C GLY A 336 -19.46 -0.14 6.31
N THR A 337 -18.80 0.61 5.43
CA THR A 337 -17.35 0.62 5.26
C THR A 337 -16.82 2.03 5.46
N ILE A 338 -15.53 2.15 5.81
CA ILE A 338 -14.83 3.43 5.91
C ILE A 338 -13.56 3.43 5.07
N ASP A 339 -13.42 4.43 4.21
CA ASP A 339 -12.16 4.81 3.59
C ASP A 339 -11.45 5.81 4.49
N TYR A 340 -10.37 5.36 5.12
CA TYR A 340 -9.60 6.13 6.08
C TYR A 340 -8.89 7.35 5.48
N GLN A 341 -8.44 7.25 4.23
CA GLN A 341 -7.72 8.35 3.58
C GLN A 341 -8.69 9.50 3.27
N ARG A 342 -9.90 9.18 2.81
CA ARG A 342 -10.91 10.19 2.48
C ARG A 342 -11.82 10.57 3.65
N GLY A 343 -11.82 9.77 4.73
CA GLY A 343 -12.80 9.89 5.81
C GLY A 343 -14.22 9.66 5.29
N LEU A 344 -14.38 8.73 4.35
CA LEU A 344 -15.64 8.47 3.66
C LEU A 344 -16.29 7.22 4.23
N ILE A 345 -17.50 7.35 4.74
CA ILE A 345 -18.34 6.23 5.17
C ILE A 345 -19.37 5.92 4.09
N GLN A 346 -19.45 4.64 3.72
CA GLN A 346 -20.47 4.11 2.81
C GLN A 346 -21.36 3.13 3.58
N TRP A 347 -22.67 3.25 3.39
CA TRP A 347 -23.65 2.45 4.13
C TRP A 347 -24.02 1.17 3.38
N THR A 348 -24.31 0.12 4.13
CA THR A 348 -24.95 -1.10 3.64
C THR A 348 -26.45 -1.09 3.98
N ASP A 349 -27.23 -2.01 3.42
CA ASP A 349 -28.66 -2.13 3.75
C ASP A 349 -28.90 -2.37 5.25
N SER A 350 -27.92 -2.98 5.94
CA SER A 350 -27.97 -3.25 7.38
C SER A 350 -27.83 -2.00 8.25
N ALA A 351 -27.46 -0.84 7.69
CA ALA A 351 -27.44 0.44 8.40
C ALA A 351 -28.84 1.00 8.68
N GLY A 352 -29.86 0.50 7.97
CA GLY A 352 -31.18 1.13 7.91
C GLY A 352 -31.19 2.39 7.04
N SER A 353 -32.31 3.13 7.06
CA SER A 353 -32.46 4.37 6.31
C SER A 353 -33.17 5.45 7.13
N GLY A 354 -32.73 6.69 6.98
CA GLY A 354 -33.34 7.83 7.66
C GLY A 354 -32.36 8.97 7.96
N SER A 355 -32.90 10.16 8.22
CA SER A 355 -32.11 11.33 8.63
C SER A 355 -31.86 11.29 10.13
N THR A 356 -30.61 11.50 10.52
CA THR A 356 -30.17 11.50 11.91
C THR A 356 -28.95 12.41 12.10
N THR A 357 -28.58 12.69 13.34
CA THR A 357 -27.31 13.34 13.67
C THR A 357 -26.40 12.31 14.32
N LEU A 358 -25.24 12.06 13.71
CA LEU A 358 -24.24 11.16 14.26
C LEU A 358 -23.22 11.97 15.05
N ASN A 359 -23.03 11.62 16.32
CA ASN A 359 -21.86 12.03 17.08
C ASN A 359 -20.78 10.98 16.87
N ILE A 360 -19.78 11.31 16.04
CA ILE A 360 -18.71 10.40 15.65
C ILE A 360 -17.45 10.72 16.44
N THR A 361 -16.96 9.71 17.15
CA THR A 361 -15.69 9.71 17.86
C THR A 361 -14.63 9.08 16.95
N PHE A 362 -13.52 9.78 16.69
CA PHE A 362 -12.44 9.28 15.83
C PHE A 362 -11.11 9.98 16.08
N THR A 363 -9.99 9.38 15.67
CA THR A 363 -8.66 10.03 15.72
C THR A 363 -8.32 10.62 14.34
N PRO A 364 -8.17 11.96 14.20
CA PRO A 364 -7.76 12.59 12.95
C PRO A 364 -6.44 12.03 12.45
N ALA A 365 -6.33 11.82 11.14
CA ALA A 365 -5.09 11.42 10.48
C ALA A 365 -4.65 12.45 9.44
N ALA A 366 -3.36 12.44 9.14
CA ALA A 366 -2.74 13.10 8.01
C ALA A 366 -2.09 12.04 7.11
N SER A 367 -1.98 12.35 5.83
CA SER A 367 -1.45 11.47 4.79
C SER A 367 -0.20 12.06 4.12
N PRO A 368 0.92 12.20 4.84
CA PRO A 368 2.17 12.64 4.23
C PRO A 368 2.67 11.58 3.23
N ASN A 369 3.14 12.02 2.07
CA ASN A 369 3.93 11.16 1.20
C ASN A 369 5.28 10.89 1.88
N GLN A 370 5.61 9.61 2.03
CA GLN A 370 6.89 9.19 2.55
C GLN A 370 7.39 7.95 1.81
N TYR A 371 8.71 7.77 1.79
CA TYR A 371 9.35 6.59 1.23
C TYR A 371 9.13 5.38 2.15
N TYR A 372 8.85 4.23 1.54
CA TYR A 372 8.77 2.98 2.29
C TYR A 372 10.13 2.57 2.86
N GLN A 373 10.11 2.04 4.07
CA GLN A 373 11.17 1.16 4.56
C GLN A 373 10.98 -0.20 3.92
N SER A 374 12.08 -0.87 3.57
CA SER A 374 12.05 -2.20 2.98
C SER A 374 12.99 -3.14 3.70
N THR A 375 12.58 -4.40 3.82
CA THR A 375 13.47 -5.49 4.22
C THR A 375 13.14 -6.76 3.44
N ALA A 376 14.14 -7.59 3.23
CA ALA A 376 14.01 -8.85 2.52
C ALA A 376 14.59 -9.96 3.38
N ILE A 377 13.83 -11.04 3.54
CA ILE A 377 14.27 -12.24 4.26
C ILE A 377 14.46 -13.34 3.22
N PRO A 378 15.69 -13.82 2.98
CA PRO A 378 15.94 -14.84 1.98
C PRO A 378 15.33 -16.18 2.41
N VAL A 379 14.68 -16.84 1.46
CA VAL A 379 14.18 -18.21 1.61
C VAL A 379 15.29 -19.16 1.16
N THR A 380 15.90 -19.86 2.11
CA THR A 380 16.93 -20.86 1.87
C THR A 380 16.34 -22.26 2.07
N GLN A 381 17.02 -23.30 1.61
CA GLN A 381 16.57 -24.67 1.84
C GLN A 381 16.41 -25.01 3.33
N ASN A 382 17.22 -24.41 4.21
CA ASN A 382 17.14 -24.60 5.65
C ASN A 382 16.08 -23.73 6.34
N SER A 383 15.68 -22.61 5.72
CA SER A 383 14.70 -21.66 6.29
C SER A 383 13.33 -21.71 5.62
N GLN A 384 13.14 -22.57 4.62
CA GLN A 384 11.88 -22.73 3.92
C GLN A 384 10.78 -23.18 4.89
N SER A 385 9.80 -22.33 5.10
CA SER A 385 8.69 -22.54 6.01
C SER A 385 7.47 -21.79 5.52
N THR A 386 6.27 -22.24 5.91
CA THR A 386 5.03 -21.49 5.72
C THR A 386 4.87 -20.39 6.77
N ASN A 387 5.53 -20.50 7.92
CA ASN A 387 5.43 -19.52 9.00
C ASN A 387 6.71 -18.69 9.10
N TRP A 388 6.53 -17.37 9.03
CA TRP A 388 7.58 -16.37 9.16
C TRP A 388 7.22 -15.38 10.25
N THR A 389 8.23 -14.89 10.95
CA THR A 389 8.05 -13.88 11.99
C THR A 389 9.30 -13.02 12.09
N GLY A 390 9.13 -11.81 12.61
CA GLY A 390 10.22 -10.90 12.87
C GLY A 390 9.74 -9.67 13.61
N VAL A 391 10.63 -8.70 13.74
CA VAL A 391 10.35 -7.39 14.35
C VAL A 391 10.81 -6.31 13.39
N LEU A 392 9.92 -5.35 13.11
CA LEU A 392 10.21 -4.21 12.25
C LEU A 392 10.65 -3.02 13.10
N VAL A 393 11.85 -2.53 12.79
CA VAL A 393 12.42 -1.31 13.37
C VAL A 393 12.84 -0.43 12.20
N PRO A 394 12.26 0.77 12.03
CA PRO A 394 11.27 1.42 12.90
C PRO A 394 9.86 0.79 12.84
N ILE A 395 9.04 0.99 13.88
CA ILE A 395 7.70 0.39 13.98
C ILE A 395 6.79 0.94 12.85
N PRO A 396 6.03 0.06 12.16
CA PRO A 396 5.08 0.47 11.13
C PRO A 396 3.96 1.36 11.63
N ALA A 397 3.54 2.32 10.81
CA ALA A 397 2.27 3.00 10.98
C ALA A 397 1.10 2.04 10.66
N PRO A 398 -0.05 2.13 11.36
CA PRO A 398 -1.21 1.30 11.08
C PRO A 398 -1.66 1.35 9.63
N GLY A 399 -1.86 0.18 9.01
CA GLY A 399 -2.32 0.03 7.62
C GLY A 399 -1.24 0.26 6.57
N SER A 400 0.03 0.37 6.96
CA SER A 400 1.13 0.67 6.03
C SER A 400 1.97 -0.55 5.62
N LEU A 401 1.91 -1.63 6.39
CA LEU A 401 2.72 -2.83 6.15
C LEU A 401 2.16 -3.65 4.98
N SER A 402 3.02 -3.98 4.03
CA SER A 402 2.79 -5.00 3.01
C SER A 402 3.86 -6.07 3.10
N ILE A 403 3.44 -7.34 3.01
CA ILE A 403 4.34 -8.49 2.96
C ILE A 403 4.07 -9.28 1.68
N SER A 404 5.11 -9.52 0.89
CA SER A 404 5.03 -10.28 -0.35
C SER A 404 5.96 -11.49 -0.30
N TYR A 405 5.52 -12.62 -0.85
CA TYR A 405 6.33 -13.82 -1.00
C TYR A 405 6.09 -14.47 -2.35
N MET A 406 7.07 -15.26 -2.81
CA MET A 406 6.95 -16.03 -4.04
C MET A 406 6.71 -17.50 -3.71
N ALA A 407 5.73 -18.10 -4.34
CA ALA A 407 5.53 -19.55 -4.33
C ALA A 407 5.13 -20.01 -5.74
N GLN A 408 5.72 -21.11 -6.20
CA GLN A 408 5.55 -21.67 -7.54
C GLN A 408 5.77 -20.62 -8.66
N GLY A 409 6.72 -19.70 -8.47
CA GLY A 409 7.02 -18.62 -9.41
C GLY A 409 6.01 -17.47 -9.44
N LYS A 410 4.98 -17.46 -8.59
CA LYS A 410 3.98 -16.39 -8.48
C LYS A 410 4.16 -15.60 -7.18
N PHE A 411 4.05 -14.27 -7.26
CA PHE A 411 4.04 -13.40 -6.09
C PHE A 411 2.65 -13.31 -5.46
N TYR A 412 2.61 -13.43 -4.15
CA TYR A 412 1.43 -13.24 -3.31
C TYR A 412 1.71 -12.09 -2.34
N GLU A 413 0.78 -11.13 -2.24
CA GLU A 413 0.90 -9.96 -1.37
C GLU A 413 -0.19 -9.98 -0.30
N LEU A 414 0.19 -9.67 0.94
CA LEU A 414 -0.71 -9.43 2.07
C LEU A 414 -0.50 -8.01 2.60
N LYS A 415 -1.59 -7.25 2.75
CA LYS A 415 -1.57 -5.89 3.27
C LYS A 415 -2.22 -5.81 4.64
N ASP A 416 -1.68 -4.94 5.46
CA ASP A 416 -2.24 -4.57 6.76
C ASP A 416 -3.53 -3.77 6.57
N ASP A 417 -4.62 -4.25 7.18
CA ASP A 417 -5.94 -3.60 7.13
C ASP A 417 -6.08 -2.46 8.15
N GLY A 418 -5.02 -2.16 8.90
CA GLY A 418 -5.01 -1.12 9.92
C GLY A 418 -5.47 -1.60 11.30
N SER A 419 -6.14 -2.75 11.40
CA SER A 419 -6.40 -3.43 12.69
C SER A 419 -5.21 -4.27 13.17
N GLY A 420 -4.16 -4.35 12.35
CA GLY A 420 -2.99 -5.18 12.54
C GLY A 420 -3.15 -6.58 11.95
N GLN A 421 -4.22 -6.87 11.21
CA GLN A 421 -4.34 -8.12 10.44
C GLN A 421 -3.78 -7.92 9.03
N LEU A 422 -2.97 -8.87 8.58
CA LEU A 422 -2.46 -8.93 7.21
C LEU A 422 -3.38 -9.82 6.37
N LYS A 423 -3.91 -9.29 5.26
CA LYS A 423 -4.82 -9.98 4.35
C LYS A 423 -4.38 -9.80 2.91
N GLY A 424 -4.39 -10.90 2.15
CA GLY A 424 -4.30 -10.86 0.70
C GLY A 424 -5.67 -10.68 0.05
N THR A 425 -5.68 -10.46 -1.26
CA THR A 425 -6.92 -10.35 -2.06
C THR A 425 -7.79 -11.62 -1.97
N SER A 426 -7.16 -12.78 -1.76
CA SER A 426 -7.82 -14.03 -1.42
C SER A 426 -7.33 -14.55 -0.07
N SER A 427 -8.24 -15.16 0.70
CA SER A 427 -7.88 -15.89 1.93
C SER A 427 -6.88 -17.02 1.69
N SER A 428 -6.77 -17.53 0.46
CA SER A 428 -5.79 -18.55 0.08
C SER A 428 -4.36 -18.03 -0.04
N PHE A 429 -4.14 -16.71 -0.01
CA PHE A 429 -2.79 -16.12 -0.09
C PHE A 429 -2.06 -16.19 1.25
N GLY A 430 -2.77 -16.55 2.32
CA GLY A 430 -2.24 -16.63 3.66
C GLY A 430 -2.88 -15.63 4.59
N SER A 431 -2.35 -15.58 5.81
CA SER A 431 -2.81 -14.64 6.84
C SER A 431 -1.63 -14.21 7.69
N GLY A 432 -1.77 -13.07 8.37
CA GLY A 432 -0.73 -12.61 9.27
C GLY A 432 -1.22 -11.55 10.23
N ARG A 433 -0.29 -11.08 11.08
CA ARG A 433 -0.57 -10.04 12.06
C ARG A 433 0.65 -9.17 12.28
N ILE A 434 0.44 -7.89 12.56
CA ILE A 434 1.43 -6.93 13.05
C ILE A 434 0.95 -6.37 14.40
N ASN A 435 1.88 -6.24 15.34
CA ASN A 435 1.65 -5.56 16.60
C ASN A 435 2.31 -4.16 16.55
N TYR A 436 1.49 -3.11 16.58
CA TYR A 436 1.97 -1.73 16.50
C TYR A 436 2.64 -1.21 17.77
N GLU A 437 2.57 -1.93 18.89
CA GLU A 437 3.29 -1.55 20.12
C GLU A 437 4.74 -2.05 20.09
N THR A 438 4.96 -3.23 19.52
CA THR A 438 6.28 -3.90 19.54
C THR A 438 6.97 -3.96 18.17
N GLY A 439 6.25 -3.71 17.08
CA GLY A 439 6.73 -3.94 15.71
C GLY A 439 6.81 -5.42 15.32
N SER A 440 6.36 -6.34 16.18
CA SER A 440 6.40 -7.79 15.92
C SER A 440 5.36 -8.19 14.88
N TRP A 441 5.78 -8.94 13.87
CA TRP A 441 4.89 -9.44 12.81
C TRP A 441 4.99 -10.95 12.65
N THR A 442 3.91 -11.53 12.13
CA THR A 442 3.81 -12.94 11.77
C THR A 442 3.14 -13.08 10.42
N LEU A 443 3.62 -13.99 9.60
CA LEU A 443 3.03 -14.41 8.33
C LEU A 443 2.87 -15.94 8.36
N THR A 444 1.69 -16.41 8.01
CA THR A 444 1.43 -17.78 7.59
C THR A 444 1.10 -17.73 6.11
N ALA A 445 2.07 -18.10 5.27
CA ALA A 445 1.94 -18.15 3.82
C ALA A 445 0.90 -19.21 3.42
N GLY A 446 0.08 -18.89 2.41
CA GLY A 446 -0.93 -19.81 1.88
C GLY A 446 -0.33 -20.97 1.06
N ALA A 447 0.88 -20.78 0.54
CA ALA A 447 1.68 -21.80 -0.13
C ALA A 447 3.13 -21.73 0.37
N LEU A 448 3.87 -22.84 0.24
CA LEU A 448 5.27 -22.92 0.67
C LEU A 448 6.13 -21.98 -0.22
N PRO A 449 6.84 -21.00 0.36
CA PRO A 449 7.67 -20.09 -0.44
C PRO A 449 8.82 -20.82 -1.15
N ASP A 450 9.18 -20.36 -2.36
CA ASP A 450 10.19 -21.01 -3.19
C ASP A 450 11.60 -20.82 -2.61
N VAL A 451 12.45 -21.86 -2.66
CA VAL A 451 13.87 -21.75 -2.29
C VAL A 451 14.59 -20.79 -3.25
N ASN A 452 15.52 -20.00 -2.74
CA ASN A 452 16.21 -18.90 -3.43
C ASN A 452 15.32 -17.70 -3.79
N SER A 453 14.10 -17.63 -3.25
CA SER A 453 13.27 -16.42 -3.27
C SER A 453 13.47 -15.58 -2.00
N SER A 454 12.66 -14.54 -1.80
CA SER A 454 12.69 -13.72 -0.58
C SER A 454 11.28 -13.34 -0.13
N ILE A 455 11.07 -13.29 1.17
CA ILE A 455 9.93 -12.61 1.78
C ILE A 455 10.25 -11.12 1.83
N LEU A 456 9.48 -10.31 1.11
CA LEU A 456 9.66 -8.87 1.00
C LEU A 456 8.68 -8.17 1.94
N LEU A 457 9.18 -7.23 2.74
CA LEU A 457 8.37 -6.41 3.63
C LEU A 457 8.57 -4.94 3.28
N LEU A 458 7.47 -4.21 3.15
CA LEU A 458 7.44 -2.77 2.87
C LEU A 458 6.55 -2.07 3.89
N TRP A 459 7.01 -1.01 4.54
CA TRP A 459 6.19 -0.30 5.53
C TRP A 459 6.56 1.17 5.70
N GLY A 460 5.58 1.97 6.12
CA GLY A 460 5.75 3.37 6.47
C GLY A 460 5.99 3.54 7.97
N THR A 461 6.68 4.60 8.39
CA THR A 461 6.92 4.87 9.83
C THR A 461 6.38 6.23 10.25
N PRO A 462 5.79 6.38 11.45
CA PRO A 462 5.35 7.67 11.96
C PRO A 462 6.51 8.48 12.60
N ILE A 463 7.71 7.91 12.75
CA ILE A 463 8.80 8.52 13.55
C ILE A 463 9.30 9.86 13.00
N VAL A 464 9.15 10.10 11.69
CA VAL A 464 9.55 11.36 11.04
C VAL A 464 8.50 12.47 11.18
N THR A 465 7.39 12.19 11.87
CA THR A 465 6.27 13.12 12.05
C THR A 465 6.04 13.43 13.52
N PHE A 466 5.47 14.61 13.81
CA PHE A 466 5.07 14.98 15.16
C PHE A 466 3.66 15.53 15.18
N VAL A 467 2.93 15.19 16.24
CA VAL A 467 1.53 15.59 16.44
C VAL A 467 1.46 17.05 16.85
N ARG A 468 0.60 17.83 16.19
CA ARG A 468 0.40 19.26 16.47
C ARG A 468 -0.79 19.58 17.38
N SER A 469 -1.41 18.56 17.98
CA SER A 469 -2.76 18.67 18.57
C SER A 469 -2.94 19.49 19.84
N ASN A 470 -1.90 20.20 20.30
CA ASN A 470 -1.98 21.17 21.39
C ASN A 470 -1.27 22.49 21.05
N LEU A 471 -0.91 22.71 19.79
CA LEU A 471 -0.39 24.01 19.35
C LEU A 471 -1.57 24.98 19.26
N SER A 472 -1.49 26.12 19.97
CA SER A 472 -2.50 27.15 19.81
C SER A 472 -2.47 27.66 18.38
N VAL A 473 -3.57 27.47 17.65
CA VAL A 473 -3.76 28.15 16.37
C VAL A 473 -4.04 29.60 16.69
N GLU A 474 -3.13 30.50 16.31
CA GLU A 474 -3.37 31.93 16.46
C GLU A 474 -4.62 32.32 15.66
N LYS A 475 -5.43 33.23 16.23
CA LYS A 475 -6.58 33.77 15.52
C LYS A 475 -6.09 34.49 14.27
N ALA A 476 -6.82 34.32 13.17
CA ALA A 476 -6.54 35.04 11.93
C ALA A 476 -6.46 36.54 12.19
N CYS A 477 -5.35 37.14 11.76
CA CYS A 477 -5.03 38.54 11.99
C CYS A 477 -4.74 39.25 10.67
N PHE A 478 -4.96 40.56 10.68
CA PHE A 478 -4.60 41.46 9.60
C PHE A 478 -3.54 42.41 10.14
N ASP A 479 -2.31 42.23 9.70
CA ASP A 479 -1.22 43.16 10.00
C ASP A 479 -1.30 44.35 9.04
N PHE A 480 -1.06 45.54 9.56
CA PHE A 480 -1.02 46.77 8.78
C PHE A 480 0.11 47.70 9.26
N GLN A 481 0.59 48.51 8.33
CA GLN A 481 1.62 49.51 8.58
C GLN A 481 1.07 50.87 8.18
N LEU A 482 1.12 51.83 9.11
CA LEU A 482 0.83 53.23 8.83
C LEU A 482 2.11 53.95 8.38
N SER A 483 1.96 55.06 7.67
CA SER A 483 3.09 55.79 7.08
C SER A 483 4.03 56.38 8.12
N GLU A 484 3.51 56.71 9.30
CA GLU A 484 4.20 57.45 10.35
C GLU A 484 3.75 56.96 11.74
N GLY A 485 4.46 57.39 12.79
CA GLY A 485 4.00 57.25 14.17
C GLY A 485 2.70 58.02 14.39
N VAL A 486 1.78 57.45 15.17
CA VAL A 486 0.41 57.95 15.33
C VAL A 486 0.07 58.21 16.78
N ALA A 487 -0.83 59.16 17.01
CA ALA A 487 -1.38 59.44 18.33
C ALA A 487 -2.37 58.34 18.75
N THR A 488 -2.67 58.31 20.05
CA THR A 488 -3.66 57.39 20.62
C THR A 488 -5.04 57.57 20.01
N GLY A 489 -5.82 56.49 19.97
CA GLY A 489 -7.22 56.55 19.52
C GLY A 489 -7.41 56.24 18.03
N VAL A 490 -6.53 55.44 17.44
CA VAL A 490 -6.73 54.89 16.09
C VAL A 490 -8.04 54.12 16.01
N THR A 491 -8.84 54.46 15.01
CA THR A 491 -10.14 53.85 14.73
C THR A 491 -10.10 53.12 13.41
N VAL A 492 -10.50 51.86 13.40
CA VAL A 492 -10.59 51.03 12.19
C VAL A 492 -12.05 50.70 11.93
N LYS A 493 -12.54 50.98 10.72
CA LYS A 493 -13.88 50.67 10.27
C LYS A 493 -13.87 49.74 9.07
N TRP A 494 -14.79 48.78 9.05
CA TRP A 494 -14.99 47.88 7.90
C TRP A 494 -16.45 47.45 7.80
N LEU A 495 -16.86 46.90 6.65
CA LEU A 495 -18.18 46.32 6.46
C LEU A 495 -18.12 44.80 6.62
N LEU A 496 -19.03 44.24 7.42
CA LEU A 496 -19.28 42.81 7.54
C LEU A 496 -20.75 42.55 7.19
N GLU A 497 -21.01 41.84 6.08
CA GLU A 497 -22.37 41.50 5.64
C GLU A 497 -23.30 42.74 5.51
N GLY A 498 -22.75 43.88 5.10
CA GLY A 498 -23.48 45.14 4.97
C GLY A 498 -23.64 45.96 6.26
N VAL A 499 -23.14 45.47 7.40
CA VAL A 499 -23.15 46.20 8.68
C VAL A 499 -21.77 46.80 8.96
N GLU A 500 -21.72 48.09 9.33
CA GLU A 500 -20.48 48.74 9.72
C GLU A 500 -19.97 48.19 11.06
N LYS A 501 -18.69 47.84 11.08
CA LYS A 501 -17.96 47.30 12.22
C LYS A 501 -16.84 48.25 12.58
N THR A 502 -16.62 48.46 13.88
CA THR A 502 -15.66 49.45 14.37
C THR A 502 -14.78 48.86 15.48
N ALA A 503 -13.48 49.12 15.40
CA ALA A 503 -12.53 48.84 16.45
C ALA A 503 -11.72 50.10 16.79
N VAL A 504 -11.57 50.39 18.08
CA VAL A 504 -10.85 51.59 18.56
C VAL A 504 -9.72 51.18 19.49
N SER A 505 -8.52 51.71 19.24
CA SER A 505 -7.36 51.50 20.11
C SER A 505 -7.45 52.35 21.38
N ASN A 506 -7.16 51.77 22.53
CA ASN A 506 -7.09 52.48 23.81
C ASN A 506 -5.69 53.08 24.05
N ALA A 507 -5.49 53.81 25.15
CA ALA A 507 -4.19 54.40 25.52
C ALA A 507 -3.02 53.41 25.65
N GLN A 508 -3.28 52.10 25.74
CA GLN A 508 -2.27 51.04 25.81
C GLN A 508 -1.99 50.41 24.43
N GLY A 509 -2.56 50.97 23.35
CA GLY A 509 -2.42 50.43 22.01
C GLY A 509 -3.17 49.11 21.82
N LYS A 510 -4.25 48.82 22.57
CA LYS A 510 -5.10 47.63 22.37
C LYS A 510 -6.40 48.00 21.69
N PHE A 511 -6.76 47.27 20.63
CA PHE A 511 -8.06 47.44 19.95
C PHE A 511 -9.18 46.76 20.75
N THR A 512 -10.33 47.45 20.82
CA THR A 512 -11.58 46.97 21.44
C THR A 512 -12.77 47.26 20.53
N GLY A 513 -13.89 46.56 20.72
CA GLY A 513 -15.09 46.67 19.88
C GLY A 513 -15.32 45.40 19.04
N ASP A 514 -15.51 45.56 17.74
CA ASP A 514 -15.75 44.45 16.81
C ASP A 514 -14.46 43.66 16.43
N ALA A 515 -13.30 44.11 16.90
CA ALA A 515 -12.02 43.41 16.78
C ALA A 515 -11.18 43.58 18.05
N ALA A 516 -10.34 42.58 18.32
CA ALA A 516 -9.20 42.69 19.22
C ALA A 516 -7.94 43.04 18.42
N GLY A 517 -6.83 43.28 19.09
CA GLY A 517 -5.55 43.54 18.42
C GLY A 517 -4.66 44.50 19.17
N SER A 518 -3.60 44.93 18.52
CA SER A 518 -2.71 45.94 19.07
C SER A 518 -2.13 46.87 18.01
N ILE A 519 -1.70 48.05 18.43
CA ILE A 519 -0.96 49.02 17.63
C ILE A 519 0.19 49.59 18.46
N ASN A 520 1.36 49.65 17.86
CA ASN A 520 2.48 50.41 18.36
C ASN A 520 2.40 51.83 17.78
N TYR A 521 2.26 52.82 18.65
CA TYR A 521 2.05 54.21 18.27
C TYR A 521 3.32 54.86 17.74
N ALA A 522 4.51 54.45 18.17
CA ALA A 522 5.78 54.99 17.66
C ALA A 522 6.02 54.61 16.19
N THR A 523 5.74 53.35 15.84
CA THR A 523 6.06 52.79 14.51
C THR A 523 4.88 52.77 13.55
N GLY A 524 3.65 52.95 14.05
CA GLY A 524 2.44 52.80 13.24
C GLY A 524 2.14 51.34 12.83
N LYS A 525 2.82 50.35 13.41
CA LYS A 525 2.57 48.92 13.16
C LYS A 525 1.38 48.44 13.99
N GLY A 526 0.39 47.87 13.32
CA GLY A 526 -0.80 47.33 13.96
C GLY A 526 -1.12 45.90 13.53
N LYS A 527 -1.78 45.17 14.42
CA LYS A 527 -2.36 43.84 14.23
C LYS A 527 -3.84 43.93 14.61
N LEU A 528 -4.73 43.66 13.67
CA LEU A 528 -6.18 43.62 13.89
C LEU A 528 -6.69 42.19 13.84
N ILE A 529 -7.52 41.79 14.80
CA ILE A 529 -8.08 40.44 14.93
C ILE A 529 -9.61 40.60 15.04
N PRO A 530 -10.34 40.64 13.90
CA PRO A 530 -11.80 40.72 13.89
C PRO A 530 -12.45 39.57 14.64
N ASN A 531 -13.54 39.85 15.38
CA ASN A 531 -14.30 38.81 16.09
C ASN A 531 -14.95 37.79 15.14
N LYS A 532 -15.24 38.21 13.91
CA LYS A 532 -15.69 37.39 12.79
C LYS A 532 -14.85 37.72 11.56
N LEU A 533 -14.44 36.69 10.81
CA LEU A 533 -13.68 36.86 9.59
C LEU A 533 -14.51 37.64 8.55
N PRO A 534 -13.98 38.75 8.00
CA PRO A 534 -14.63 39.50 6.95
C PRO A 534 -14.62 38.75 5.61
N GLN A 535 -15.50 39.17 4.70
CA GLN A 535 -15.58 38.60 3.35
C GLN A 535 -14.33 38.96 2.52
N LYS A 536 -14.07 38.18 1.47
CA LYS A 536 -12.98 38.49 0.53
C LYS A 536 -13.18 39.90 -0.03
N SER A 537 -12.09 40.66 -0.13
CA SER A 537 -12.07 42.06 -0.61
C SER A 537 -12.71 43.11 0.31
N THR A 538 -12.96 42.81 1.59
CA THR A 538 -13.34 43.85 2.57
C THR A 538 -12.25 44.91 2.70
N LEU A 539 -12.64 46.17 2.56
CA LEU A 539 -11.77 47.33 2.77
C LEU A 539 -11.78 47.74 4.25
N PHE A 540 -10.59 47.91 4.83
CA PHE A 540 -10.43 48.49 6.17
C PHE A 540 -10.05 49.97 6.05
N ASN A 541 -10.90 50.84 6.60
CA ASN A 541 -10.64 52.27 6.68
C ASN A 541 -10.04 52.58 8.04
N VAL A 542 -8.78 53.01 8.06
CA VAL A 542 -8.08 53.41 9.29
C VAL A 542 -8.06 54.93 9.40
N THR A 543 -8.65 55.46 10.47
CA THR A 543 -8.62 56.88 10.81
C THR A 543 -7.72 57.08 12.03
N TYR A 544 -6.73 57.96 11.91
CA TYR A 544 -5.75 58.24 12.94
C TYR A 544 -5.29 59.70 12.88
N ASN A 545 -4.78 60.18 14.01
CA ASN A 545 -4.06 61.44 14.10
C ASN A 545 -2.56 61.14 14.18
N PHE A 546 -1.72 61.98 13.60
CA PHE A 546 -0.26 61.83 13.65
C PHE A 546 0.39 63.14 14.09
N GLY A 547 1.65 63.07 14.52
CA GLY A 547 2.42 64.21 14.98
C GLY A 547 3.92 63.94 14.82
N THR A 548 4.74 64.98 14.99
CA THR A 548 6.19 64.84 14.90
C THR A 548 6.72 64.00 16.05
N SER A 549 7.49 62.95 15.74
CA SER A 549 8.18 62.15 16.76
C SER A 549 9.21 62.99 17.49
N LEU A 550 9.33 62.78 18.80
CA LEU A 550 10.34 63.44 19.64
C LEU A 550 11.50 62.47 19.85
N GLU A 551 12.70 62.91 19.48
CA GLU A 551 13.91 62.11 19.64
C GLU A 551 14.77 62.61 20.81
N GLN A 552 15.39 61.68 21.51
CA GLN A 552 16.35 61.99 22.58
C GLN A 552 17.49 60.99 22.53
N THR A 553 18.73 61.49 22.53
CA THR A 553 19.93 60.65 22.66
C THR A 553 20.44 60.70 24.10
N LYS A 554 20.76 59.54 24.65
CA LYS A 554 21.42 59.39 25.96
C LYS A 554 22.77 58.72 25.74
N SER A 555 23.84 59.46 26.04
CA SER A 555 25.22 58.99 25.93
C SER A 555 25.78 58.62 27.30
N ASP A 556 26.84 57.82 27.31
CA ASP A 556 27.69 57.55 28.50
C ASP A 556 26.95 56.95 29.70
N ILE A 557 25.91 56.14 29.46
CA ILE A 557 25.23 55.39 30.52
C ILE A 557 26.15 54.26 31.00
N THR A 558 26.57 54.35 32.25
CA THR A 558 27.37 53.30 32.89
C THR A 558 26.47 52.20 33.45
N PRO A 559 26.72 50.92 33.14
CA PRO A 559 25.97 49.82 33.74
C PRO A 559 26.16 49.76 35.26
N ASP A 560 25.14 49.32 35.99
CA ASP A 560 25.23 49.04 37.41
C ASP A 560 26.04 47.77 37.73
N SER A 561 26.16 47.40 39.01
CA SER A 561 26.86 46.18 39.45
C SER A 561 26.27 44.88 38.89
N ASN A 562 25.04 44.91 38.37
CA ASN A 562 24.34 43.79 37.74
C ASN A 562 24.29 43.91 36.21
N GLN A 563 25.07 44.81 35.60
CA GLN A 563 25.09 45.13 34.18
C GLN A 563 23.76 45.69 33.62
N LYS A 564 22.94 46.33 34.46
CA LYS A 564 21.72 47.02 34.03
C LYS A 564 22.04 48.47 33.65
N LEU A 565 21.42 48.94 32.58
CA LEU A 565 21.42 50.36 32.21
C LEU A 565 20.19 51.03 32.81
N LEU A 566 20.41 52.09 33.56
CA LEU A 566 19.39 52.89 34.23
C LEU A 566 19.46 54.32 33.70
N PHE A 567 18.36 54.81 33.12
CA PHE A 567 18.27 56.17 32.61
C PHE A 567 16.83 56.66 32.57
N THR A 568 16.64 57.96 32.38
CA THR A 568 15.32 58.57 32.24
C THR A 568 15.17 59.18 30.87
N ILE A 569 14.05 58.90 30.20
CA ILE A 569 13.67 59.47 28.91
C ILE A 569 12.56 60.53 29.06
N GLY A 570 12.48 61.45 28.10
CA GLY A 570 11.58 62.60 28.14
C GLY A 570 12.07 63.71 29.08
N THR A 571 11.17 64.62 29.42
CA THR A 571 11.40 65.75 30.36
C THR A 571 10.89 65.45 31.78
N GLY A 572 10.57 64.19 32.09
CA GLY A 572 9.93 63.80 33.36
C GLY A 572 8.40 63.96 33.37
N SER A 573 7.78 64.26 32.22
CA SER A 573 6.33 64.23 32.02
C SER A 573 5.83 62.80 31.76
N ALA A 574 4.53 62.57 31.96
CA ALA A 574 3.89 61.29 31.64
C ALA A 574 4.08 60.95 30.15
N ILE A 575 4.76 59.83 29.88
CA ILE A 575 4.97 59.28 28.54
C ILE A 575 3.76 58.44 28.17
N GLN A 576 3.30 58.55 26.94
CA GLN A 576 2.18 57.77 26.46
C GLN A 576 2.56 56.28 26.38
N PRO A 577 1.78 55.35 26.97
CA PRO A 577 2.01 53.93 26.76
C PRO A 577 1.90 53.51 25.28
N SER A 578 2.72 52.54 24.86
CA SER A 578 2.86 52.01 23.49
C SER A 578 3.47 53.01 22.48
N SER A 579 4.17 54.05 22.94
CA SER A 579 4.72 55.12 22.09
C SER A 579 6.25 55.24 22.13
N ILE A 580 6.97 54.25 22.63
CA ILE A 580 8.43 54.31 22.82
C ILE A 580 9.12 53.30 21.91
N GLU A 581 10.15 53.79 21.21
CA GLU A 581 11.15 52.97 20.54
C GLU A 581 12.54 53.40 21.02
N LEU A 582 13.38 52.44 21.41
CA LEU A 582 14.75 52.65 21.81
C LEU A 582 15.67 51.92 20.84
N SER A 583 16.68 52.60 20.32
CA SER A 583 17.74 52.01 19.50
C SER A 583 19.04 52.02 20.31
N ILE A 584 19.58 50.84 20.60
CA ILE A 584 20.74 50.65 21.48
C ILE A 584 21.85 49.98 20.67
N PRO A 585 23.00 50.63 20.47
CA PRO A 585 24.15 49.98 19.85
C PRO A 585 24.76 48.94 20.81
N LEU A 586 24.84 47.71 20.36
CA LEU A 586 25.50 46.59 21.05
C LEU A 586 26.74 46.18 20.27
N THR A 587 27.84 45.98 20.98
CA THR A 587 29.07 45.44 20.43
C THR A 587 29.25 44.00 20.90
N ASP A 588 29.73 43.12 20.02
CA ASP A 588 30.01 41.73 20.35
C ASP A 588 31.19 41.58 21.32
N SER A 589 31.36 40.39 21.88
CA SER A 589 32.44 40.11 22.86
C SER A 589 33.86 40.35 22.32
N THR A 590 34.04 40.39 21.00
CA THR A 590 35.34 40.65 20.38
C THR A 590 35.57 42.13 20.08
N GLY A 591 34.57 43.00 20.26
CA GLY A 591 34.68 44.43 19.99
C GLY A 591 34.62 44.79 18.50
N THR A 592 34.36 43.83 17.62
CA THR A 592 34.57 43.97 16.16
C THR A 592 33.28 44.30 15.41
N ILE A 593 32.13 43.83 15.92
CA ILE A 593 30.83 43.99 15.26
C ILE A 593 29.90 44.78 16.18
N THR A 594 29.44 45.95 15.71
CA THR A 594 28.41 46.74 16.37
C THR A 594 27.08 46.60 15.62
N ARG A 595 26.00 46.28 16.32
CA ARG A 595 24.63 46.19 15.79
C ARG A 595 23.67 46.94 16.69
N ASN A 596 22.64 47.55 16.10
CA ASN A 596 21.59 48.21 16.88
C ASN A 596 20.51 47.20 17.28
N LEU A 597 20.25 47.11 18.58
CA LEU A 597 19.08 46.47 19.15
C LEU A 597 17.97 47.51 19.26
N THR A 598 16.84 47.24 18.60
CA THR A 598 15.62 48.03 18.77
C THR A 598 14.72 47.40 19.82
N LEU A 599 14.35 48.17 20.84
CA LEU A 599 13.35 47.80 21.84
C LEU A 599 12.11 48.68 21.68
N THR A 600 10.94 48.06 21.82
CA THR A 600 9.64 48.77 21.81
C THR A 600 8.89 48.47 23.09
N ASP A 601 8.05 49.40 23.55
CA ASP A 601 7.31 49.19 24.78
C ASP A 601 5.99 48.43 24.57
N ILE A 602 5.71 47.49 25.47
CA ILE A 602 4.42 46.80 25.63
C ILE A 602 3.86 47.16 27.01
N PRO A 603 2.79 47.99 27.06
CA PRO A 603 2.20 48.39 28.34
C PRO A 603 1.65 47.19 29.13
N LEU A 604 2.00 47.09 30.42
CA LEU A 604 1.35 46.18 31.37
C LEU A 604 0.10 46.84 31.97
N ASN A 605 0.21 48.12 32.28
CA ASN A 605 -0.85 48.97 32.82
C ASN A 605 -0.59 50.43 32.38
N ALA A 606 -1.32 51.40 32.94
CA ALA A 606 -1.15 52.82 32.59
C ALA A 606 0.15 53.45 33.16
N ILE A 607 0.85 52.79 34.07
CA ILE A 607 2.00 53.31 34.82
C ILE A 607 3.30 52.63 34.38
N SER A 608 3.26 51.34 34.02
CA SER A 608 4.45 50.56 33.67
C SER A 608 4.27 49.71 32.41
N GLY A 609 5.37 49.52 31.67
CA GLY A 609 5.44 48.65 30.50
C GLY A 609 6.74 47.85 30.45
N ASN A 610 6.72 46.77 29.67
CA ASN A 610 7.90 45.98 29.34
C ASN A 610 8.53 46.51 28.06
N LEU A 611 9.86 46.54 27.99
CA LEU A 611 10.60 46.83 26.77
C LEU A 611 10.98 45.51 26.12
N VAL A 612 10.50 45.28 24.90
CA VAL A 612 10.65 44.02 24.18
C VAL A 612 11.40 44.20 22.87
N ASN A 613 12.16 43.18 22.48
CA ASN A 613 12.79 43.13 21.17
C ASN A 613 11.82 42.61 20.09
N SER A 614 12.28 42.54 18.84
CA SER A 614 11.49 42.05 17.70
C SER A 614 11.08 40.57 17.80
N ALA A 615 11.75 39.77 18.65
CA ALA A 615 11.37 38.39 18.94
C ALA A 615 10.35 38.27 20.09
N GLY A 616 9.96 39.39 20.71
CA GLY A 616 9.02 39.43 21.83
C GLY A 616 9.65 39.16 23.19
N GLU A 617 10.98 39.08 23.28
CA GLU A 617 11.69 38.86 24.55
C GLU A 617 11.73 40.16 25.36
N VAL A 618 11.37 40.09 26.63
CA VAL A 618 11.43 41.23 27.56
C VAL A 618 12.87 41.47 28.00
N GLN A 619 13.40 42.65 27.72
CA GLN A 619 14.78 43.04 28.06
C GLN A 619 14.85 44.25 29.00
N GLY A 620 13.70 44.71 29.49
CA GLY A 620 13.64 45.73 30.53
C GLY A 620 12.22 46.23 30.79
N THR A 621 12.15 47.31 31.55
CA THR A 621 10.90 47.94 31.98
C THR A 621 10.97 49.46 31.88
N ILE A 622 9.83 50.08 31.68
CA ILE A 622 9.64 51.54 31.68
C ILE A 622 8.53 51.93 32.64
N ASN A 623 8.75 52.99 33.41
CA ASN A 623 7.71 53.69 34.16
C ASN A 623 7.25 54.93 33.38
N TYR A 624 6.03 54.90 32.85
CA TYR A 624 5.45 55.95 32.03
C TYR A 624 5.28 57.27 32.77
N SER A 625 5.05 57.25 34.09
CA SER A 625 4.84 58.48 34.88
C SER A 625 6.12 59.27 35.13
N THR A 626 7.27 58.58 35.20
CA THR A 626 8.57 59.19 35.53
C THR A 626 9.54 59.19 34.35
N GLY A 627 9.27 58.40 33.31
CA GLY A 627 10.19 58.13 32.21
C GLY A 627 11.38 57.26 32.58
N SER A 628 11.39 56.64 33.76
CA SER A 628 12.50 55.80 34.23
C SER A 628 12.53 54.47 33.49
N VAL A 629 13.65 54.19 32.83
CA VAL A 629 13.96 52.97 32.06
C VAL A 629 15.00 52.15 32.81
N GLU A 630 14.75 50.85 32.92
CA GLU A 630 15.70 49.85 33.40
C GLU A 630 15.81 48.73 32.36
N ILE A 631 16.99 48.51 31.78
CA ILE A 631 17.19 47.51 30.72
C ILE A 631 18.48 46.69 30.92
N THR A 632 18.47 45.48 30.40
CA THR A 632 19.66 44.61 30.24
C THR A 632 19.70 44.14 28.79
N PRO A 633 20.18 44.98 27.86
CA PRO A 633 20.07 44.71 26.43
C PRO A 633 21.02 43.58 26.02
N ALA A 634 20.49 42.55 25.38
CA ALA A 634 21.24 41.43 24.85
C ALA A 634 20.67 41.00 23.50
N SER A 635 21.51 40.51 22.60
CA SER A 635 21.04 39.96 21.33
C SER A 635 21.92 38.80 20.90
N ILE A 636 21.30 37.73 20.42
CA ILE A 636 21.98 36.53 19.93
C ILE A 636 21.77 36.44 18.42
N TYR A 637 22.86 36.45 17.67
CA TYR A 637 22.83 36.26 16.21
C TYR A 637 23.48 34.92 15.85
N LYS A 638 22.86 34.19 14.90
CA LYS A 638 23.48 33.03 14.26
C LYS A 638 24.05 33.46 12.91
N GLU A 639 25.33 33.19 12.69
CA GLU A 639 26.00 33.43 11.41
C GLU A 639 26.44 32.10 10.81
N PHE A 640 26.11 31.86 9.54
CA PHE A 640 26.55 30.69 8.81
C PHE A 640 27.84 31.02 8.06
N LYS A 641 28.96 30.45 8.50
CA LYS A 641 30.24 30.56 7.80
C LYS A 641 30.44 29.36 6.88
N GLN A 642 30.39 29.58 5.57
CA GLN A 642 30.75 28.53 4.60
C GLN A 642 32.25 28.26 4.68
N THR A 643 32.59 27.00 4.98
CA THR A 643 33.97 26.53 4.98
C THR A 643 34.10 25.51 3.85
N PHE A 644 34.79 25.91 2.77
CA PHE A 644 35.01 25.01 1.63
C PHE A 644 36.17 24.07 1.95
N THR A 645 35.90 22.77 1.93
CA THR A 645 36.94 21.75 2.02
C THR A 645 37.05 21.07 0.66
N PRO A 646 38.16 21.26 -0.09
CA PRO A 646 38.34 20.59 -1.37
C PRO A 646 38.47 19.08 -1.16
N MET A 647 37.67 18.29 -1.89
CA MET A 647 37.78 16.82 -1.94
C MET A 647 38.15 16.40 -3.36
N THR A 648 39.26 15.67 -3.50
CA THR A 648 39.68 15.07 -4.76
C THR A 648 39.02 13.69 -4.89
N VAL A 649 38.21 13.49 -5.93
CA VAL A 649 37.57 12.20 -6.23
C VAL A 649 38.32 11.57 -7.40
N TYR A 650 38.94 10.40 -7.19
CA TYR A 650 39.53 9.60 -8.27
C TYR A 650 38.47 8.64 -8.80
N GLY A 651 37.99 8.88 -10.03
CA GLY A 651 37.22 7.88 -10.79
C GLY A 651 38.17 7.04 -11.63
N SER A 652 38.10 5.71 -11.50
CA SER A 652 38.68 4.80 -12.49
C SER A 652 37.75 4.71 -13.69
N ALA A 653 38.32 4.96 -14.88
CA ALA A 653 37.63 4.86 -16.17
C ALA A 653 37.24 3.42 -16.52
#